data_AF-A0A286IMZ1-F1
#
_entry.id   AF-A0A286IMZ1-F1
#
_cell.length_a   1.000
_cell.length_b   1.000
_cell.length_c   1.000
_cell.angle_alpha   90.00
_cell.angle_beta   90.00
_cell.angle_gamma   90.00
#
_symmetry.space_group_name_H-M   'P 1'
#
loop_
_entity.id
_entity.type
_entity.pdbx_description
1 polymer ?
#
loop_
_entity_poly.entity_id
_entity_poly.type
_entity_poly.pdbx_seq_one_letter_code
_entity_poly.pdbx_strand_id
1 'polypeptide(L)'
;MKKLATFCLLFFSIVTLKAQTIPLPEHPRPDFERSEWINLNGSWKFEFDSLNKGIDQNWESKSELYTKTITVPFPWGSKLSGVKDEADIAWYGRNINVPESWQNKKTFFTIGASDWHTTVWLDGNLLGEHKGGYTPFSFDLSPYLVYGQNQKLVVRVDDARRMFTLYGKQGYGNARGIWQTAYLEARGKTHFDHIHFVPNIDSSEVTIKGEIIGEVDDQDELKFAFNKKRFTIKNSIKKDGKFSFTFPITDARLWTLEDPFLYDATLSVKDDEVKTYFGMRKISVVNLPGTDIPYIALNNKPIYLQLTLDQSYHPDGFYTFPSDEFMKNEIQLCKDIGLNGLRTHIKVDIPRKLYWADKLGLLVMADLPNSWGEPDLAMQKESEYTLREMIKRDFNHPAIFSWITFNESWGLRTKTVDPKTKKSSNIYLPETQYWVASMYYLAKSLDQTRLVEDNSICCGAGHTETDINSWHEYLPGYAWEDHMSNLVKNTYPGSQFHFEKGFTQGNQPMINSECGNVWGYEGSTGDVDWSYDYHQMMNVFRKYPQMAGWLYTEHHDVINEWNGYWRFDRSPKYTGLEELGNGMKDSDFHSLIYISTGNEITRTVEPNTTVEIPLYFSSMTDQGVEGDQLTVDYWINGVNYVGNTITTEKKSFTIPYKSWMQETLKPISIQTPSLQGVYQVIFEVKDANGKVHHRNFFSLDVPFGRDEEAYQVFEVKPTDWKKENWSNKVWSEMEGAKMNAAGNGYIEYEFTGDPKRIEEIYFLAELGGKQLFAKDRDEKELGTVEYMLGGKAEPSKNKNSYPMSDADMKPSQLGVSIDGSFLFAQELPDDPADHRGILSWHRQNKDKTLHEAGSYGYLIKVPFTSDQVKTLKKEGKIRVRLASTNGGGLAIYGKDFGRYAFNPSIVVVKK
;
A
#
# COMPACT_ATOMS: atom_id res chain seq x y z
N MET A 1 -32.82 43.90 -47.24
CA MET A 1 -32.77 42.81 -48.24
C MET A 1 -31.75 41.78 -47.80
N LYS A 2 -32.19 40.77 -47.05
CA LYS A 2 -31.46 39.55 -46.70
C LYS A 2 -32.50 38.44 -46.74
N LYS A 3 -32.43 37.55 -47.72
CA LYS A 3 -33.26 36.34 -47.85
C LYS A 3 -32.57 35.40 -48.84
N LEU A 4 -32.17 34.21 -48.39
CA LEU A 4 -32.79 32.91 -48.70
C LEU A 4 -31.76 31.79 -48.57
N ALA A 5 -31.89 30.94 -47.54
CA ALA A 5 -31.73 29.49 -47.61
C ALA A 5 -31.84 28.91 -46.19
N THR A 6 -33.04 28.44 -45.85
CA THR A 6 -33.32 27.53 -44.73
C THR A 6 -34.29 26.49 -45.29
N PHE A 7 -34.24 25.28 -44.71
CA PHE A 7 -35.05 24.09 -44.96
C PHE A 7 -34.51 23.07 -45.96
N CYS A 8 -33.68 22.16 -45.45
CA CYS A 8 -33.97 20.74 -45.54
C CYS A 8 -33.84 20.10 -44.15
N LEU A 9 -34.97 19.57 -43.68
CA LEU A 9 -35.21 18.89 -42.43
C LEU A 9 -34.43 17.58 -42.29
N LEU A 10 -34.08 17.30 -41.02
CA LEU A 10 -34.35 16.04 -40.29
C LEU A 10 -34.47 14.76 -41.14
N PHE A 11 -33.40 13.95 -41.14
CA PHE A 11 -33.41 12.51 -40.87
C PHE A 11 -31.96 12.00 -40.97
N PHE A 12 -31.13 12.31 -39.98
CA PHE A 12 -29.97 11.47 -39.69
C PHE A 12 -30.13 10.95 -38.28
N SER A 13 -30.57 9.70 -38.24
CA SER A 13 -30.73 8.86 -37.09
C SER A 13 -29.55 8.99 -36.15
N ILE A 14 -29.86 9.27 -34.89
CA ILE A 14 -29.02 9.00 -33.74
C ILE A 14 -28.77 7.49 -33.75
N VAL A 15 -27.68 7.06 -34.37
CA VAL A 15 -27.00 5.81 -34.04
C VAL A 15 -25.71 6.22 -33.38
N THR A 16 -25.80 6.69 -32.14
CA THR A 16 -24.71 6.47 -31.19
C THR A 16 -24.66 4.95 -30.99
N LEU A 17 -23.91 4.27 -31.85
CA LEU A 17 -23.32 2.98 -31.50
C LEU A 17 -22.57 3.23 -30.19
N LYS A 18 -23.14 2.81 -29.06
CA LYS A 18 -22.35 2.44 -27.90
C LYS A 18 -21.48 1.28 -28.38
N ALA A 19 -20.36 1.58 -29.02
CA ALA A 19 -19.28 0.60 -29.13
C ALA A 19 -18.92 0.29 -27.68
N GLN A 20 -19.33 -0.88 -27.21
CA GLN A 20 -18.90 -1.38 -25.92
C GLN A 20 -17.39 -1.54 -26.04
N THR A 21 -16.63 -0.62 -25.45
CA THR A 21 -15.17 -0.73 -25.36
C THR A 21 -14.85 -2.03 -24.65
N ILE A 22 -14.10 -2.92 -25.30
CA ILE A 22 -13.64 -4.18 -24.69
C ILE A 22 -12.82 -3.81 -23.45
N PRO A 23 -13.17 -4.28 -22.24
CA PRO A 23 -12.38 -4.01 -21.04
C PRO A 23 -11.05 -4.76 -21.13
N LEU A 24 -9.97 -4.11 -20.70
CA LEU A 24 -8.61 -4.63 -20.81
C LEU A 24 -8.31 -5.14 -22.25
N PRO A 25 -8.36 -4.25 -23.26
CA PRO A 25 -8.29 -4.63 -24.67
C PRO A 25 -6.92 -5.16 -25.11
N GLU A 26 -5.87 -4.84 -24.35
CA GLU A 26 -4.50 -5.31 -24.53
C GLU A 26 -4.29 -6.84 -24.46
N HIS A 27 -3.13 -7.32 -24.93
CA HIS A 27 -2.71 -8.70 -24.66
C HIS A 27 -2.37 -8.89 -23.17
N PRO A 28 -2.89 -9.92 -22.47
CA PRO A 28 -2.66 -10.11 -21.05
C PRO A 28 -1.23 -10.57 -20.70
N ARG A 29 -0.49 -11.09 -21.68
CA ARG A 29 0.86 -11.65 -21.54
C ARG A 29 1.85 -10.96 -22.48
N PRO A 30 2.27 -9.70 -22.23
CA PRO A 30 3.28 -9.04 -23.06
C PRO A 30 4.65 -9.75 -22.98
N ASP A 31 4.85 -10.62 -21.99
CA ASP A 31 6.00 -11.48 -21.78
C ASP A 31 5.94 -12.79 -22.59
N PHE A 32 4.79 -13.12 -23.19
CA PHE A 32 4.58 -14.34 -23.98
C PHE A 32 3.43 -14.15 -24.98
N GLU A 33 3.63 -13.25 -25.96
CA GLU A 33 2.59 -12.80 -26.88
C GLU A 33 2.68 -13.48 -28.26
N ARG A 34 1.55 -13.99 -28.75
CA ARG A 34 1.36 -14.35 -30.16
C ARG A 34 0.49 -13.31 -30.86
N SER A 35 0.81 -13.00 -32.11
CA SER A 35 0.07 -11.97 -32.87
C SER A 35 -1.35 -12.39 -33.26
N GLU A 36 -1.60 -13.70 -33.36
CA GLU A 36 -2.90 -14.24 -33.76
C GLU A 36 -3.72 -14.62 -32.53
N TRP A 37 -4.48 -13.65 -32.02
CA TRP A 37 -5.33 -13.83 -30.86
C TRP A 37 -6.62 -13.00 -30.98
N ILE A 38 -7.65 -13.37 -30.21
CA ILE A 38 -8.92 -12.65 -30.12
C ILE A 38 -9.28 -12.46 -28.65
N ASN A 39 -9.39 -11.21 -28.22
CA ASN A 39 -9.83 -10.86 -26.87
C ASN A 39 -11.32 -11.23 -26.68
N LEU A 40 -11.62 -12.07 -25.69
CA LEU A 40 -12.98 -12.47 -25.33
C LEU A 40 -13.47 -11.76 -24.05
N ASN A 41 -12.87 -10.65 -23.65
CA ASN A 41 -13.45 -9.78 -22.62
C ASN A 41 -14.74 -9.10 -23.12
N GLY A 42 -15.49 -8.51 -22.20
CA GLY A 42 -16.77 -7.85 -22.46
C GLY A 42 -17.98 -8.70 -22.07
N SER A 43 -19.09 -8.51 -22.78
CA SER A 43 -20.38 -9.11 -22.44
C SER A 43 -20.46 -10.62 -22.71
N TRP A 44 -20.88 -11.39 -21.72
CA TRP A 44 -21.20 -12.82 -21.82
C TRP A 44 -22.61 -13.08 -21.30
N LYS A 45 -23.32 -14.05 -21.90
CA LYS A 45 -24.54 -14.62 -21.29
C LYS A 45 -24.17 -15.33 -20.01
N PHE A 46 -25.03 -15.24 -18.99
CA PHE A 46 -24.69 -15.72 -17.66
C PHE A 46 -25.91 -16.28 -16.93
N GLU A 47 -25.71 -17.30 -16.10
CA GLU A 47 -26.72 -17.78 -15.15
C GLU A 47 -26.09 -18.44 -13.92
N PHE A 48 -26.71 -18.24 -12.77
CA PHE A 48 -26.31 -18.94 -11.54
C PHE A 48 -26.94 -20.33 -11.46
N ASP A 49 -26.18 -21.29 -10.94
CA ASP A 49 -26.61 -22.67 -10.71
C ASP A 49 -26.56 -23.00 -9.21
N SER A 50 -27.43 -22.34 -8.45
CA SER A 50 -27.47 -22.43 -6.97
C SER A 50 -27.77 -23.82 -6.43
N LEU A 51 -28.32 -24.71 -7.26
CA LEU A 51 -28.63 -26.10 -6.89
C LEU A 51 -27.68 -27.12 -7.50
N ASN A 52 -26.65 -26.68 -8.24
CA ASN A 52 -25.71 -27.53 -8.97
C ASN A 52 -26.40 -28.60 -9.84
N LYS A 53 -27.39 -28.19 -10.65
CA LYS A 53 -28.17 -29.09 -11.51
C LYS A 53 -27.84 -28.93 -12.99
N GLY A 54 -27.00 -27.97 -13.36
CA GLY A 54 -26.76 -27.61 -14.76
C GLY A 54 -26.18 -28.76 -15.58
N ILE A 55 -25.27 -29.55 -15.00
CA ILE A 55 -24.70 -30.74 -15.65
C ILE A 55 -25.80 -31.79 -15.89
N ASP A 56 -26.55 -32.15 -14.85
CA ASP A 56 -27.63 -33.15 -14.94
C ASP A 56 -28.73 -32.74 -15.95
N GLN A 57 -28.92 -31.44 -16.13
CA GLN A 57 -29.93 -30.87 -17.02
C GLN A 57 -29.40 -30.47 -18.40
N ASN A 58 -28.12 -30.74 -18.69
CA ASN A 58 -27.45 -30.43 -19.96
C ASN A 58 -27.51 -28.92 -20.32
N TRP A 59 -27.16 -28.06 -19.37
CA TRP A 59 -27.18 -26.60 -19.56
C TRP A 59 -26.15 -26.12 -20.58
N GLU A 60 -25.07 -26.86 -20.83
CA GLU A 60 -24.09 -26.57 -21.88
C GLU A 60 -24.74 -26.49 -23.27
N SER A 61 -25.78 -27.29 -23.48
CA SER A 61 -26.53 -27.34 -24.74
C SER A 61 -27.70 -26.34 -24.78
N LYS A 62 -28.02 -25.63 -23.68
CA LYS A 62 -29.25 -24.83 -23.51
C LYS A 62 -28.99 -23.37 -23.11
N SER A 63 -28.46 -22.57 -24.05
CA SER A 63 -28.08 -21.15 -23.79
C SER A 63 -29.26 -20.25 -23.50
N GLU A 64 -30.45 -20.64 -23.95
CA GLU A 64 -31.69 -19.94 -23.71
C GLU A 64 -32.05 -19.87 -22.22
N LEU A 65 -31.44 -20.73 -21.38
CA LEU A 65 -31.55 -20.67 -19.93
C LEU A 65 -30.79 -19.50 -19.32
N TYR A 66 -29.86 -18.87 -20.06
CA TYR A 66 -28.99 -17.83 -19.50
C TYR A 66 -29.65 -16.45 -19.60
N THR A 67 -30.28 -16.02 -18.51
CA THR A 67 -31.10 -14.80 -18.49
C THR A 67 -30.31 -13.55 -18.14
N LYS A 68 -29.16 -13.69 -17.46
CA LYS A 68 -28.32 -12.58 -17.01
C LYS A 68 -27.22 -12.28 -18.03
N THR A 69 -26.49 -11.20 -17.77
CA THR A 69 -25.33 -10.78 -18.57
C THR A 69 -24.24 -10.31 -17.63
N ILE A 70 -23.04 -10.86 -17.78
CA ILE A 70 -21.86 -10.51 -17.00
C ILE A 70 -20.79 -9.89 -17.91
N THR A 71 -20.00 -8.96 -17.36
CA THR A 71 -18.82 -8.42 -18.04
C THR A 71 -17.57 -9.19 -17.59
N VAL A 72 -17.02 -10.02 -18.48
CA VAL A 72 -15.73 -10.70 -18.28
C VAL A 72 -14.59 -9.71 -18.56
N PRO A 73 -13.51 -9.69 -17.76
CA PRO A 73 -13.12 -10.70 -16.78
C PRO A 73 -13.33 -10.24 -15.34
N PHE A 74 -14.41 -9.51 -15.04
CA PHE A 74 -14.66 -9.08 -13.67
C PHE A 74 -15.39 -10.19 -12.90
N PRO A 75 -14.95 -10.53 -11.67
CA PRO A 75 -15.58 -11.55 -10.86
C PRO A 75 -17.02 -11.17 -10.51
N TRP A 76 -17.93 -12.15 -10.44
CA TRP A 76 -19.31 -11.84 -10.07
C TRP A 76 -19.39 -11.27 -8.65
N GLY A 77 -20.33 -10.36 -8.41
CA GLY A 77 -20.40 -9.61 -7.15
C GLY A 77 -19.60 -8.29 -7.18
N SER A 78 -18.57 -8.18 -8.01
CA SER A 78 -17.92 -6.88 -8.26
C SER A 78 -18.85 -5.95 -9.04
N LYS A 79 -18.72 -4.64 -8.82
CA LYS A 79 -19.55 -3.63 -9.50
C LYS A 79 -19.32 -3.64 -11.02
N LEU A 80 -18.07 -3.84 -11.47
CA LEU A 80 -17.72 -3.88 -12.90
C LEU A 80 -18.22 -5.13 -13.62
N SER A 81 -18.51 -6.23 -12.90
CA SER A 81 -19.12 -7.42 -13.52
C SER A 81 -20.56 -7.20 -13.97
N GLY A 82 -21.27 -6.26 -13.32
CA GLY A 82 -22.69 -5.99 -13.58
C GLY A 82 -23.66 -7.01 -12.96
N VAL A 83 -23.18 -7.99 -12.20
CA VAL A 83 -24.01 -9.01 -11.51
C VAL A 83 -23.68 -9.07 -10.02
N LYS A 84 -24.68 -9.41 -9.19
CA LYS A 84 -24.49 -9.64 -7.75
C LYS A 84 -23.98 -11.06 -7.50
N ASP A 85 -23.38 -11.31 -6.34
CA ASP A 85 -23.03 -12.66 -5.87
C ASP A 85 -24.30 -13.34 -5.32
N GLU A 86 -24.86 -14.30 -6.07
CA GLU A 86 -26.12 -15.00 -5.70
C GLU A 86 -25.93 -16.52 -5.52
N ALA A 87 -24.81 -17.09 -5.99
CA ALA A 87 -24.50 -18.52 -5.85
C ALA A 87 -22.99 -18.79 -6.02
N ASP A 88 -22.57 -19.97 -5.58
CA ASP A 88 -21.18 -20.44 -5.69
C ASP A 88 -20.82 -21.00 -7.07
N ILE A 89 -21.82 -21.31 -7.90
CA ILE A 89 -21.64 -21.95 -9.20
C ILE A 89 -22.38 -21.13 -10.26
N ALA A 90 -21.72 -20.89 -11.39
CA ALA A 90 -22.31 -20.17 -12.51
C ALA A 90 -21.89 -20.72 -13.87
N TRP A 91 -22.71 -20.40 -14.87
CA TRP A 91 -22.52 -20.75 -16.26
C TRP A 91 -22.39 -19.49 -17.11
N TYR A 92 -21.44 -19.51 -18.03
CA TYR A 92 -21.14 -18.44 -18.97
C TYR A 92 -21.35 -18.95 -20.39
N GLY A 93 -21.93 -18.13 -21.26
CA GLY A 93 -22.12 -18.44 -22.67
C GLY A 93 -21.67 -17.30 -23.58
N ARG A 94 -20.88 -17.62 -24.60
CA ARG A 94 -20.45 -16.66 -25.62
C ARG A 94 -20.38 -17.30 -27.00
N ASN A 95 -20.85 -16.57 -28.01
CA ASN A 95 -20.61 -16.94 -29.39
C ASN A 95 -19.20 -16.50 -29.78
N ILE A 96 -18.44 -17.41 -30.38
CA ILE A 96 -17.12 -17.16 -30.92
C ILE A 96 -17.14 -17.41 -32.44
N ASN A 97 -16.28 -16.71 -33.17
CA ASN A 97 -16.04 -16.95 -34.58
C ASN A 97 -14.53 -17.01 -34.78
N VAL A 98 -14.02 -18.19 -35.15
CA VAL A 98 -12.59 -18.38 -35.36
C VAL A 98 -12.29 -18.21 -36.86
N PRO A 99 -11.39 -17.29 -37.26
CA PRO A 99 -11.13 -17.03 -38.67
C PRO A 99 -10.61 -18.25 -39.44
N GLU A 100 -11.00 -18.39 -40.72
CA GLU A 100 -10.50 -19.46 -41.61
C GLU A 100 -8.96 -19.46 -41.78
N SER A 101 -8.32 -18.30 -41.61
CA SER A 101 -6.86 -18.20 -41.66
C SER A 101 -6.15 -19.06 -40.61
N TRP A 102 -6.84 -19.47 -39.53
CA TRP A 102 -6.26 -20.29 -38.46
C TRP A 102 -6.37 -21.80 -38.71
N GLN A 103 -7.01 -22.26 -39.81
CA GLN A 103 -7.27 -23.69 -40.08
C GLN A 103 -6.03 -24.61 -40.07
N ASN A 104 -4.85 -24.07 -40.37
CA ASN A 104 -3.60 -24.84 -40.39
C ASN A 104 -2.87 -24.86 -39.03
N LYS A 105 -3.41 -24.18 -38.02
CA LYS A 105 -2.86 -24.03 -36.67
C LYS A 105 -3.72 -24.77 -35.65
N LYS A 106 -3.24 -24.81 -34.41
CA LYS A 106 -4.07 -25.18 -33.26
C LYS A 106 -4.71 -23.93 -32.67
N THR A 107 -6.00 -23.97 -32.38
CA THR A 107 -6.70 -22.86 -31.73
C THR A 107 -6.99 -23.22 -30.28
N PHE A 108 -6.57 -22.36 -29.36
CA PHE A 108 -6.80 -22.54 -27.93
C PHE A 108 -7.75 -21.48 -27.38
N PHE A 109 -8.61 -21.89 -26.45
CA PHE A 109 -9.31 -20.97 -25.55
C PHE A 109 -8.53 -20.92 -24.24
N THR A 110 -8.09 -19.73 -23.85
CA THR A 110 -7.27 -19.51 -22.66
C THR A 110 -7.98 -18.57 -21.70
N ILE A 111 -7.95 -18.91 -20.42
CA ILE A 111 -8.39 -18.06 -19.32
C ILE A 111 -7.16 -17.74 -18.48
N GLY A 112 -6.92 -16.45 -18.19
CA GLY A 112 -5.77 -16.03 -17.39
C GLY A 112 -5.81 -16.55 -15.95
N ALA A 113 -7.01 -16.62 -15.36
CA ALA A 113 -7.31 -17.19 -14.06
C ALA A 113 -8.84 -17.25 -13.87
N SER A 114 -9.34 -18.31 -13.24
CA SER A 114 -10.74 -18.46 -12.86
C SER A 114 -10.85 -19.37 -11.65
N ASP A 115 -11.47 -18.92 -10.56
CA ASP A 115 -11.58 -19.70 -9.33
C ASP A 115 -12.90 -20.48 -9.26
N TRP A 116 -12.98 -21.74 -8.84
CA TRP A 116 -11.87 -22.68 -8.64
C TRP A 116 -11.89 -23.85 -9.62
N HIS A 117 -13.06 -24.43 -9.89
CA HIS A 117 -13.21 -25.57 -10.82
C HIS A 117 -13.94 -25.15 -12.08
N THR A 118 -13.20 -25.08 -13.19
CA THR A 118 -13.68 -24.63 -14.50
C THR A 118 -13.89 -25.81 -15.43
N THR A 119 -15.02 -25.86 -16.14
CA THR A 119 -15.32 -26.85 -17.18
C THR A 119 -15.79 -26.14 -18.45
N VAL A 120 -15.34 -26.58 -19.63
CA VAL A 120 -15.58 -25.87 -20.89
C VAL A 120 -16.14 -26.78 -21.97
N TRP A 121 -17.09 -26.25 -22.75
CA TRP A 121 -17.70 -26.91 -23.91
C TRP A 121 -17.73 -26.01 -25.15
N LEU A 122 -17.66 -26.62 -26.33
CA LEU A 122 -17.91 -25.98 -27.63
C LEU A 122 -19.04 -26.70 -28.37
N ASP A 123 -20.13 -25.98 -28.65
CA ASP A 123 -21.36 -26.54 -29.25
C ASP A 123 -21.85 -27.82 -28.54
N GLY A 124 -21.74 -27.83 -27.20
CA GLY A 124 -22.12 -28.97 -26.36
C GLY A 124 -21.04 -30.07 -26.23
N ASN A 125 -19.94 -30.02 -26.98
CA ASN A 125 -18.84 -30.97 -26.85
C ASN A 125 -17.92 -30.56 -25.70
N LEU A 126 -17.68 -31.47 -24.75
CA LEU A 126 -16.77 -31.24 -23.63
C LEU A 126 -15.32 -31.12 -24.11
N LEU A 127 -14.67 -30.01 -23.77
CA LEU A 127 -13.25 -29.78 -24.05
C LEU A 127 -12.35 -30.22 -22.89
N GLY A 128 -12.80 -30.08 -21.64
CA GLY A 128 -12.06 -30.49 -20.46
C GLY A 128 -12.41 -29.70 -19.19
N GLU A 129 -11.59 -29.90 -18.16
CA GLU A 129 -11.69 -29.23 -16.86
C GLU A 129 -10.34 -28.72 -16.34
N HIS A 130 -10.37 -27.69 -15.49
CA HIS A 130 -9.22 -27.15 -14.76
C HIS A 130 -9.59 -26.89 -13.29
N LYS A 131 -8.64 -27.12 -12.37
CA LYS A 131 -8.76 -26.84 -10.94
C LYS A 131 -7.60 -25.96 -10.51
N GLY A 132 -7.90 -24.83 -9.90
CA GLY A 132 -6.94 -23.81 -9.51
C GLY A 132 -7.45 -22.41 -9.87
N GLY A 133 -7.17 -21.43 -9.02
CA GLY A 133 -7.76 -20.08 -9.11
C GLY A 133 -6.84 -18.99 -9.64
N TYR A 134 -5.55 -19.26 -9.83
CA TYR A 134 -4.53 -18.20 -9.85
C TYR A 134 -3.61 -18.18 -11.07
N THR A 135 -3.62 -19.23 -11.88
CA THR A 135 -2.69 -19.42 -13.00
C THR A 135 -3.43 -19.68 -14.31
N PRO A 136 -2.85 -19.31 -15.48
CA PRO A 136 -3.51 -19.50 -16.77
C PRO A 136 -3.68 -20.97 -17.15
N PHE A 137 -4.74 -21.28 -17.88
CA PHE A 137 -5.00 -22.60 -18.44
C PHE A 137 -5.69 -22.49 -19.81
N SER A 138 -5.48 -23.50 -20.66
CA SER A 138 -5.95 -23.51 -22.05
C SER A 138 -6.63 -24.82 -22.45
N PHE A 139 -7.61 -24.75 -23.35
CA PHE A 139 -8.27 -25.91 -23.97
C PHE A 139 -8.09 -25.87 -25.49
N ASP A 140 -7.74 -27.00 -26.11
CA ASP A 140 -7.60 -27.12 -27.57
C ASP A 140 -8.98 -27.24 -28.22
N LEU A 141 -9.38 -26.24 -29.00
CA LEU A 141 -10.67 -26.19 -29.69
C LEU A 141 -10.60 -26.87 -31.07
N SER A 142 -9.38 -27.07 -31.60
CA SER A 142 -9.14 -27.49 -32.99
C SER A 142 -9.94 -28.71 -33.43
N PRO A 143 -10.12 -29.78 -32.62
CA PRO A 143 -10.90 -30.95 -33.02
C PRO A 143 -12.40 -30.68 -33.26
N TYR A 144 -12.93 -29.58 -32.71
CA TYR A 144 -14.35 -29.25 -32.71
C TYR A 144 -14.69 -27.97 -33.48
N LEU A 145 -13.68 -27.29 -34.04
CA LEU A 145 -13.88 -26.02 -34.75
C LEU A 145 -14.41 -26.22 -36.17
N VAL A 146 -15.37 -25.37 -36.51
CA VAL A 146 -15.78 -25.07 -37.88
C VAL A 146 -15.40 -23.63 -38.16
N TYR A 147 -14.19 -23.44 -38.67
CA TYR A 147 -13.63 -22.12 -38.93
C TYR A 147 -14.52 -21.28 -39.85
N GLY A 148 -14.57 -19.98 -39.60
CA GLY A 148 -15.43 -19.00 -40.28
C GLY A 148 -16.88 -18.98 -39.78
N GLN A 149 -17.31 -19.97 -38.98
CA GLN A 149 -18.67 -20.06 -38.46
C GLN A 149 -18.75 -19.61 -37.00
N ASN A 150 -19.95 -19.17 -36.61
CA ASN A 150 -20.26 -18.88 -35.22
C ASN A 150 -20.48 -20.20 -34.48
N GLN A 151 -19.75 -20.39 -33.38
CA GLN A 151 -19.90 -21.52 -32.48
C GLN A 151 -20.11 -21.03 -31.06
N LYS A 152 -20.80 -21.83 -30.25
CA LYS A 152 -21.17 -21.49 -28.89
C LYS A 152 -20.17 -22.07 -27.91
N LEU A 153 -19.42 -21.19 -27.24
CA LEU A 153 -18.55 -21.53 -26.13
C LEU A 153 -19.35 -21.43 -24.82
N VAL A 154 -19.29 -22.47 -24.00
CA VAL A 154 -19.87 -22.49 -22.66
C VAL A 154 -18.82 -22.81 -21.62
N VAL A 155 -18.85 -22.08 -20.50
CA VAL A 155 -17.98 -22.30 -19.35
C VAL A 155 -18.84 -22.46 -18.10
N ARG A 156 -18.60 -23.51 -17.32
CA ARG A 156 -19.13 -23.65 -15.96
C ARG A 156 -17.99 -23.36 -14.99
N VAL A 157 -18.25 -22.57 -13.98
CA VAL A 157 -17.30 -22.34 -12.88
C VAL A 157 -17.97 -22.69 -11.56
N ASP A 158 -17.33 -23.58 -10.80
CA ASP A 158 -17.68 -23.94 -9.42
C ASP A 158 -16.63 -23.37 -8.46
N ASP A 159 -17.09 -22.39 -7.70
CA ASP A 159 -16.31 -21.67 -6.69
C ASP A 159 -16.91 -21.88 -5.29
N ALA A 160 -17.40 -23.10 -5.03
CA ALA A 160 -17.81 -23.49 -3.69
C ALA A 160 -16.59 -23.49 -2.76
N ARG A 161 -16.75 -22.92 -1.56
CA ARG A 161 -15.64 -22.79 -0.60
C ARG A 161 -15.12 -24.17 -0.18
N ARG A 162 -13.82 -24.38 -0.35
CA ARG A 162 -13.08 -25.58 0.08
C ARG A 162 -11.93 -25.16 0.96
N MET A 163 -11.78 -25.79 2.12
CA MET A 163 -10.76 -25.35 3.09
C MET A 163 -9.33 -25.59 2.61
N PHE A 164 -9.09 -26.63 1.81
CA PHE A 164 -7.76 -26.95 1.28
C PHE A 164 -7.32 -26.07 0.10
N THR A 165 -8.26 -25.39 -0.58
CA THR A 165 -7.91 -24.58 -1.75
C THR A 165 -7.21 -23.31 -1.32
N LEU A 166 -6.38 -22.79 -2.22
CA LEU A 166 -5.84 -21.45 -2.09
C LEU A 166 -6.97 -20.43 -2.20
N TYR A 167 -6.91 -19.40 -1.37
CA TYR A 167 -7.98 -18.40 -1.25
C TYR A 167 -7.45 -16.97 -1.18
N GLY A 168 -6.21 -16.78 -0.73
CA GLY A 168 -5.59 -15.45 -0.69
C GLY A 168 -6.49 -14.42 0.01
N LYS A 169 -6.59 -13.24 -0.61
CA LYS A 169 -7.42 -12.09 -0.18
C LYS A 169 -8.89 -12.12 -0.62
N GLN A 170 -9.43 -13.26 -1.06
CA GLN A 170 -10.84 -13.33 -1.47
C GLN A 170 -11.81 -13.07 -0.30
N GLY A 171 -11.31 -13.05 0.94
CA GLY A 171 -12.06 -12.60 2.10
C GLY A 171 -12.55 -11.15 2.01
N TYR A 172 -11.84 -10.25 1.32
CA TYR A 172 -12.28 -8.84 1.18
C TYR A 172 -13.50 -8.66 0.25
N GLY A 173 -13.83 -9.72 -0.47
CA GLY A 173 -14.98 -9.86 -1.35
C GLY A 173 -14.62 -10.97 -2.34
N ASN A 174 -15.54 -11.91 -2.49
CA ASN A 174 -15.23 -13.12 -3.22
C ASN A 174 -14.92 -12.78 -4.70
N ALA A 175 -13.69 -13.03 -5.13
CA ALA A 175 -13.26 -12.77 -6.51
C ALA A 175 -13.59 -13.97 -7.40
N ARG A 176 -14.87 -14.32 -7.43
CA ARG A 176 -15.34 -15.59 -7.97
C ARG A 176 -15.44 -15.64 -9.48
N GLY A 177 -15.24 -16.82 -10.03
CA GLY A 177 -15.37 -17.04 -11.46
C GLY A 177 -14.17 -16.54 -12.24
N ILE A 178 -14.39 -16.16 -13.49
CA ILE A 178 -13.35 -15.64 -14.39
C ILE A 178 -12.94 -14.23 -13.95
N TRP A 179 -11.74 -14.09 -13.37
CA TRP A 179 -11.23 -12.81 -12.87
C TRP A 179 -10.01 -12.26 -13.63
N GLN A 180 -9.47 -13.00 -14.62
CA GLN A 180 -8.50 -12.49 -15.60
C GLN A 180 -8.95 -12.76 -17.05
N THR A 181 -8.33 -12.04 -17.99
CA THR A 181 -8.70 -12.03 -19.42
C THR A 181 -8.92 -13.42 -20.00
N ALA A 182 -10.05 -13.59 -20.69
CA ALA A 182 -10.36 -14.76 -21.51
C ALA A 182 -10.10 -14.43 -22.99
N TYR A 183 -9.46 -15.33 -23.73
CA TYR A 183 -9.08 -15.05 -25.13
C TYR A 183 -8.92 -16.34 -25.96
N LEU A 184 -9.00 -16.20 -27.28
CA LEU A 184 -8.58 -17.22 -28.23
C LEU A 184 -7.17 -16.92 -28.72
N GLU A 185 -6.38 -17.95 -28.99
CA GLU A 185 -5.02 -17.83 -29.51
C GLU A 185 -4.73 -18.94 -30.52
N ALA A 186 -4.17 -18.60 -31.67
CA ALA A 186 -3.64 -19.56 -32.62
C ALA A 186 -2.18 -19.87 -32.29
N ARG A 187 -1.86 -21.16 -32.20
CA ARG A 187 -0.52 -21.69 -31.96
C ARG A 187 -0.11 -22.59 -33.12
N GLY A 188 1.18 -22.62 -33.44
CA GLY A 188 1.69 -23.61 -34.39
C GLY A 188 1.35 -25.04 -33.97
N LYS A 189 1.35 -25.99 -34.92
CA LYS A 189 1.17 -27.42 -34.57
C LYS A 189 2.28 -27.91 -33.64
N THR A 190 3.47 -27.34 -33.84
CA THR A 190 4.62 -27.40 -32.96
C THR A 190 4.80 -26.01 -32.35
N HIS A 191 4.60 -25.83 -31.06
CA HIS A 191 4.56 -24.51 -30.42
C HIS A 191 5.27 -24.48 -29.07
N PHE A 192 5.70 -23.29 -28.66
CA PHE A 192 6.31 -23.10 -27.34
C PHE A 192 5.26 -23.21 -26.23
N ASP A 193 5.57 -24.01 -25.22
CA ASP A 193 4.84 -24.02 -23.94
C ASP A 193 5.35 -22.90 -23.02
N HIS A 194 6.68 -22.76 -22.90
CA HIS A 194 7.31 -21.64 -22.23
C HIS A 194 8.71 -21.36 -22.81
N ILE A 195 9.19 -20.13 -22.60
CA ILE A 195 10.53 -19.67 -22.94
C ILE A 195 11.05 -18.91 -21.72
N HIS A 196 12.21 -19.28 -21.21
CA HIS A 196 12.84 -18.66 -20.03
C HIS A 196 14.19 -18.07 -20.41
N PHE A 197 14.41 -16.82 -20.00
CA PHE A 197 15.68 -16.11 -20.15
C PHE A 197 16.42 -16.08 -18.81
N VAL A 198 17.59 -16.70 -18.75
CA VAL A 198 18.46 -16.73 -17.56
C VAL A 198 19.65 -15.80 -17.80
N PRO A 199 19.58 -14.53 -17.38
CA PRO A 199 20.68 -13.60 -17.53
C PRO A 199 21.84 -13.95 -16.59
N ASN A 200 23.07 -13.86 -17.10
CA ASN A 200 24.30 -13.94 -16.31
C ASN A 200 25.19 -12.74 -16.67
N ILE A 201 25.11 -11.69 -15.84
CA ILE A 201 25.83 -10.44 -16.08
C ILE A 201 27.34 -10.60 -15.88
N ASP A 202 27.77 -11.54 -15.04
CA ASP A 202 29.19 -11.73 -14.70
C ASP A 202 29.97 -12.36 -15.88
N SER A 203 29.30 -13.20 -16.67
CA SER A 203 29.82 -13.77 -17.92
C SER A 203 29.33 -13.04 -19.18
N SER A 204 28.54 -11.97 -19.04
CA SER A 204 27.96 -11.19 -20.14
C SER A 204 27.20 -12.06 -21.16
N GLU A 205 26.37 -12.97 -20.66
CA GLU A 205 25.59 -13.89 -21.50
C GLU A 205 24.16 -14.07 -20.97
N VAL A 206 23.28 -14.55 -21.84
CA VAL A 206 21.94 -15.01 -21.48
C VAL A 206 21.75 -16.42 -21.98
N THR A 207 21.25 -17.30 -21.11
CA THR A 207 20.83 -18.65 -21.50
C THR A 207 19.33 -18.65 -21.73
N ILE A 208 18.90 -19.06 -22.92
CA ILE A 208 17.50 -19.21 -23.29
C ILE A 208 17.18 -20.70 -23.23
N LYS A 209 16.17 -21.07 -22.45
CA LYS A 209 15.71 -22.46 -22.30
C LYS A 209 14.19 -22.53 -22.32
N GLY A 210 13.62 -23.68 -22.60
CA GLY A 210 12.18 -23.86 -22.57
C GLY A 210 11.73 -25.21 -23.09
N GLU A 211 10.44 -25.31 -23.39
CA GLU A 211 9.80 -26.53 -23.87
C GLU A 211 8.88 -26.25 -25.06
N ILE A 212 8.86 -27.19 -26.00
CA ILE A 212 8.06 -27.17 -27.22
C ILE A 212 7.11 -28.36 -27.20
N ILE A 213 5.84 -28.11 -27.48
CA ILE A 213 4.79 -29.11 -27.59
C ILE A 213 4.51 -29.42 -29.06
N GLY A 214 4.44 -30.69 -29.41
CA GLY A 214 4.21 -31.18 -30.76
C GLY A 214 5.39 -31.99 -31.29
N GLU A 215 5.36 -32.32 -32.57
CA GLU A 215 6.43 -33.08 -33.21
C GLU A 215 7.66 -32.19 -33.43
N VAL A 216 8.78 -32.58 -32.83
CA VAL A 216 10.09 -31.94 -32.99
C VAL A 216 11.15 -32.98 -33.36
N ASP A 217 12.10 -32.57 -34.18
CA ASP A 217 13.33 -33.28 -34.50
C ASP A 217 14.53 -32.52 -33.91
N ASP A 218 15.63 -33.22 -33.58
CA ASP A 218 16.84 -32.55 -33.05
C ASP A 218 17.53 -31.66 -34.10
N GLN A 219 17.17 -31.82 -35.38
CA GLN A 219 17.57 -30.98 -36.50
C GLN A 219 16.67 -29.76 -36.74
N ASP A 220 15.53 -29.65 -36.04
CA ASP A 220 14.65 -28.49 -36.18
C ASP A 220 15.37 -27.20 -35.73
N GLU A 221 15.13 -26.11 -36.46
CA GLU A 221 15.79 -24.83 -36.22
C GLU A 221 14.94 -23.90 -35.35
N LEU A 222 15.54 -23.30 -34.32
CA LEU A 222 14.95 -22.17 -33.61
C LEU A 222 15.43 -20.86 -34.23
N LYS A 223 14.51 -19.92 -34.44
CA LYS A 223 14.83 -18.55 -34.86
C LYS A 223 14.72 -17.64 -33.66
N PHE A 224 15.82 -16.99 -33.30
CA PHE A 224 15.86 -16.00 -32.24
C PHE A 224 16.15 -14.63 -32.82
N ALA A 225 15.32 -13.65 -32.49
CA ALA A 225 15.53 -12.26 -32.87
C ALA A 225 15.55 -11.39 -31.63
N PHE A 226 16.58 -10.55 -31.51
CA PHE A 226 16.68 -9.50 -30.50
C PHE A 226 17.58 -8.38 -31.04
N ASN A 227 17.43 -7.14 -30.56
CA ASN A 227 18.23 -5.99 -31.01
C ASN A 227 18.27 -5.81 -32.54
N LYS A 228 17.16 -6.06 -33.23
CA LYS A 228 17.03 -6.02 -34.71
C LYS A 228 17.95 -7.01 -35.45
N LYS A 229 18.59 -7.94 -34.74
CA LYS A 229 19.38 -9.05 -35.31
C LYS A 229 18.53 -10.32 -35.28
N ARG A 230 18.83 -11.24 -36.19
CA ARG A 230 18.17 -12.55 -36.29
C ARG A 230 19.23 -13.63 -36.32
N PHE A 231 18.96 -14.71 -35.61
CA PHE A 231 19.86 -15.84 -35.42
C PHE A 231 19.10 -17.14 -35.66
N THR A 232 19.76 -18.10 -36.29
CA THR A 232 19.26 -19.47 -36.46
C THR A 232 20.06 -20.39 -35.56
N ILE A 233 19.36 -21.09 -34.67
CA ILE A 233 19.94 -22.03 -33.71
C ILE A 233 19.62 -23.45 -34.14
N LYS A 234 20.66 -24.27 -34.24
CA LYS A 234 20.60 -25.68 -34.65
C LYS A 234 21.09 -26.56 -33.51
N ASN A 235 20.65 -27.82 -33.49
CA ASN A 235 21.08 -28.83 -32.51
C ASN A 235 20.85 -28.42 -31.04
N SER A 236 19.87 -27.56 -30.77
CA SER A 236 19.54 -27.08 -29.42
C SER A 236 18.29 -27.71 -28.84
N ILE A 237 17.50 -28.41 -29.67
CA ILE A 237 16.25 -29.05 -29.30
C ILE A 237 16.52 -30.53 -29.01
N LYS A 238 16.00 -31.02 -27.89
CA LYS A 238 16.01 -32.44 -27.53
C LYS A 238 14.73 -33.10 -28.02
N LYS A 239 14.77 -34.43 -28.19
CA LYS A 239 13.62 -35.23 -28.61
C LYS A 239 12.40 -35.14 -27.68
N ASP A 240 12.60 -34.76 -26.42
CA ASP A 240 11.53 -34.52 -25.45
C ASP A 240 10.96 -33.09 -25.49
N GLY A 241 11.27 -32.30 -26.54
CA GLY A 241 10.76 -30.94 -26.71
C GLY A 241 11.53 -29.87 -25.97
N LYS A 242 12.43 -30.24 -25.04
CA LYS A 242 13.23 -29.28 -24.28
C LYS A 242 14.33 -28.68 -25.14
N PHE A 243 14.57 -27.39 -25.00
CA PHE A 243 15.67 -26.72 -25.67
C PHE A 243 16.48 -25.84 -24.72
N SER A 244 17.75 -25.62 -25.06
CA SER A 244 18.62 -24.67 -24.35
C SER A 244 19.76 -24.21 -25.26
N PHE A 245 20.05 -22.92 -25.26
CA PHE A 245 21.21 -22.33 -25.91
C PHE A 245 21.60 -21.01 -25.22
N THR A 246 22.87 -20.62 -25.36
CA THR A 246 23.43 -19.44 -24.70
C THR A 246 23.90 -18.42 -25.73
N PHE A 247 23.61 -17.14 -25.47
CA PHE A 247 24.01 -16.03 -26.31
C PHE A 247 24.86 -15.02 -25.54
N PRO A 248 26.02 -14.60 -26.08
CA PRO A 248 26.76 -13.49 -25.50
C PRO A 248 26.03 -12.17 -25.75
N ILE A 249 25.96 -11.32 -24.73
CA ILE A 249 25.51 -9.94 -24.78
C ILE A 249 26.65 -9.08 -24.22
N THR A 250 27.69 -8.89 -25.04
CA THR A 250 28.81 -8.00 -24.72
C THR A 250 28.30 -6.58 -24.57
N ASP A 251 28.80 -5.87 -23.55
CA ASP A 251 28.37 -4.50 -23.22
C ASP A 251 26.86 -4.38 -22.95
N ALA A 252 26.31 -5.37 -22.24
CA ALA A 252 24.89 -5.39 -21.88
C ALA A 252 24.49 -4.10 -21.14
N ARG A 253 23.46 -3.41 -21.66
CA ARG A 253 22.68 -2.44 -20.87
C ARG A 253 21.86 -3.23 -19.85
N LEU A 254 22.19 -3.06 -18.58
CA LEU A 254 21.54 -3.78 -17.48
C LEU A 254 20.18 -3.16 -17.14
N TRP A 255 19.27 -3.99 -16.66
CA TRP A 255 18.05 -3.52 -16.03
C TRP A 255 18.38 -3.05 -14.61
N THR A 256 18.02 -1.80 -14.29
CA THR A 256 18.06 -1.21 -12.95
C THR A 256 16.73 -0.49 -12.65
N LEU A 257 16.60 0.08 -11.45
CA LEU A 257 15.39 0.82 -11.05
C LEU A 257 15.30 2.20 -11.74
N GLU A 258 16.45 2.77 -12.09
CA GLU A 258 16.60 4.06 -12.77
C GLU A 258 16.67 3.89 -14.29
N ASP A 259 17.28 2.80 -14.76
CA ASP A 259 17.36 2.42 -16.17
C ASP A 259 16.76 1.01 -16.37
N PRO A 260 15.41 0.88 -16.37
CA PRO A 260 14.72 -0.40 -16.50
C PRO A 260 14.74 -0.91 -17.95
N PHE A 261 15.94 -1.10 -18.51
CA PHE A 261 16.11 -1.49 -19.90
C PHE A 261 15.70 -2.94 -20.14
N LEU A 262 14.86 -3.14 -21.17
CA LEU A 262 14.36 -4.45 -21.58
C LEU A 262 14.74 -4.70 -23.05
N TYR A 263 15.20 -5.91 -23.32
CA TYR A 263 15.48 -6.38 -24.67
C TYR A 263 14.21 -7.00 -25.25
N ASP A 264 13.60 -6.34 -26.24
CA ASP A 264 12.53 -6.96 -27.02
C ASP A 264 13.08 -8.14 -27.81
N ALA A 265 12.38 -9.27 -27.74
CA ALA A 265 12.80 -10.53 -28.30
C ALA A 265 11.65 -11.23 -29.05
N THR A 266 12.02 -12.08 -29.99
CA THR A 266 11.08 -12.97 -30.69
C THR A 266 11.74 -14.33 -30.85
N LEU A 267 11.01 -15.39 -30.50
CA LEU A 267 11.43 -16.77 -30.69
C LEU A 267 10.41 -17.46 -31.60
N SER A 268 10.89 -18.15 -32.63
CA SER A 268 10.04 -18.87 -33.57
C SER A 268 10.53 -20.30 -33.78
N VAL A 269 9.60 -21.24 -33.87
CA VAL A 269 9.83 -22.64 -34.25
C VAL A 269 8.77 -23.03 -35.26
N LYS A 270 9.18 -23.53 -36.43
CA LYS A 270 8.26 -23.87 -37.54
C LYS A 270 7.25 -22.74 -37.83
N ASP A 271 5.97 -22.94 -37.49
CA ASP A 271 4.84 -22.03 -37.70
C ASP A 271 4.37 -21.27 -36.44
N ASP A 272 5.06 -21.44 -35.31
CA ASP A 272 4.84 -20.71 -34.06
C ASP A 272 5.87 -19.58 -33.89
N GLU A 273 5.39 -18.42 -33.42
CA GLU A 273 6.21 -17.24 -33.14
C GLU A 273 5.69 -16.55 -31.88
N VAL A 274 6.58 -16.36 -30.91
CA VAL A 274 6.30 -15.69 -29.63
C VAL A 274 7.14 -14.43 -29.53
N LYS A 275 6.47 -13.30 -29.30
CA LYS A 275 7.09 -12.03 -28.88
C LYS A 275 7.18 -12.00 -27.37
N THR A 276 8.30 -11.51 -26.87
CA THR A 276 8.63 -11.49 -25.44
C THR A 276 9.68 -10.42 -25.18
N TYR A 277 10.11 -10.28 -23.93
CA TYR A 277 11.21 -9.43 -23.54
C TYR A 277 11.96 -10.05 -22.36
N PHE A 278 13.18 -9.57 -22.12
CA PHE A 278 13.95 -9.91 -20.92
C PHE A 278 14.81 -8.74 -20.47
N GLY A 279 15.15 -8.71 -19.19
CA GLY A 279 16.10 -7.77 -18.61
C GLY A 279 17.41 -8.45 -18.23
N MET A 280 18.54 -7.84 -18.56
CA MET A 280 19.85 -8.29 -18.07
C MET A 280 20.05 -7.77 -16.65
N ARG A 281 19.90 -8.63 -15.65
CA ARG A 281 20.13 -8.28 -14.23
C ARG A 281 20.72 -9.45 -13.45
N LYS A 282 21.11 -9.21 -12.20
CA LYS A 282 21.40 -10.25 -11.21
C LYS A 282 20.82 -9.86 -9.85
N ILE A 283 20.13 -10.79 -9.19
CA ILE A 283 19.76 -10.67 -7.78
C ILE A 283 20.69 -11.57 -6.98
N SER A 284 21.20 -11.07 -5.85
CA SER A 284 22.14 -11.78 -4.99
C SER A 284 22.13 -11.22 -3.57
N VAL A 285 22.90 -11.83 -2.68
CA VAL A 285 23.24 -11.26 -1.36
C VAL A 285 24.72 -10.88 -1.37
N VAL A 286 25.03 -9.65 -0.97
CA VAL A 286 26.40 -9.15 -0.81
C VAL A 286 26.52 -8.44 0.53
N ASN A 287 27.73 -8.28 1.04
CA ASN A 287 27.92 -7.46 2.24
C ASN A 287 27.91 -5.98 1.89
N LEU A 288 27.35 -5.17 2.78
CA LEU A 288 27.48 -3.73 2.74
C LEU A 288 28.99 -3.35 2.75
N PRO A 289 29.45 -2.44 1.86
CA PRO A 289 30.87 -2.16 1.70
C PRO A 289 31.59 -1.82 3.01
N GLY A 290 32.70 -2.52 3.29
CA GLY A 290 33.49 -2.31 4.51
C GLY A 290 32.92 -2.96 5.78
N THR A 291 31.88 -3.79 5.66
CA THR A 291 31.26 -4.51 6.79
C THR A 291 30.99 -5.97 6.43
N ASP A 292 30.53 -6.76 7.41
CA ASP A 292 30.04 -8.12 7.22
C ASP A 292 28.50 -8.21 7.21
N ILE A 293 27.80 -7.07 7.03
CA ILE A 293 26.34 -7.00 7.11
C ILE A 293 25.75 -7.39 5.75
N PRO A 294 24.95 -8.46 5.65
CA PRO A 294 24.40 -8.93 4.38
C PRO A 294 23.22 -8.07 3.91
N TYR A 295 23.24 -7.70 2.64
CA TYR A 295 22.20 -6.95 1.94
C TYR A 295 21.82 -7.65 0.65
N ILE A 296 20.54 -7.52 0.29
CA ILE A 296 20.08 -7.89 -1.04
C ILE A 296 20.72 -6.95 -2.05
N ALA A 297 21.14 -7.49 -3.20
CA ALA A 297 21.85 -6.77 -4.22
C ALA A 297 21.24 -6.95 -5.60
N LEU A 298 21.19 -5.84 -6.34
CA LEU A 298 20.90 -5.80 -7.77
C LEU A 298 22.21 -5.50 -8.52
N ASN A 299 22.55 -6.35 -9.46
CA ASN A 299 23.75 -6.20 -10.30
C ASN A 299 25.04 -6.07 -9.48
N ASN A 300 25.20 -6.94 -8.48
CA ASN A 300 26.32 -6.97 -7.53
C ASN A 300 26.45 -5.72 -6.63
N LYS A 301 25.43 -4.86 -6.57
CA LYS A 301 25.40 -3.69 -5.70
C LYS A 301 24.29 -3.82 -4.66
N PRO A 302 24.56 -3.57 -3.37
CA PRO A 302 23.53 -3.65 -2.34
C PRO A 302 22.43 -2.62 -2.59
N ILE A 303 21.20 -2.98 -2.24
CA ILE A 303 20.03 -2.12 -2.28
C ILE A 303 19.40 -2.12 -0.89
N TYR A 304 19.07 -0.93 -0.40
CA TYR A 304 18.22 -0.77 0.76
C TYR A 304 16.76 -0.85 0.33
N LEU A 305 16.09 -1.95 0.67
CA LEU A 305 14.74 -2.23 0.18
C LEU A 305 13.72 -1.36 0.92
N GLN A 306 12.93 -0.63 0.15
CA GLN A 306 11.87 0.25 0.65
C GLN A 306 10.59 -0.17 -0.06
N LEU A 307 9.80 -0.98 0.62
CA LEU A 307 8.69 -1.71 0.05
C LEU A 307 7.37 -1.27 0.66
N THR A 308 6.29 -1.66 0.00
CA THR A 308 4.94 -1.55 0.54
C THR A 308 4.12 -2.82 0.27
N LEU A 309 3.17 -3.12 1.15
CA LEU A 309 2.26 -4.25 0.98
C LEU A 309 1.18 -3.88 -0.01
N ASP A 310 1.04 -4.66 -1.08
CA ASP A 310 -0.02 -4.48 -2.05
C ASP A 310 -1.00 -5.65 -1.97
N GLN A 311 -2.16 -5.40 -1.36
CA GLN A 311 -3.28 -6.36 -1.30
C GLN A 311 -3.85 -6.67 -2.69
N SER A 312 -3.58 -5.77 -3.64
CA SER A 312 -4.01 -5.79 -5.03
C SER A 312 -5.52 -6.06 -5.14
N TYR A 313 -6.25 -5.19 -4.46
CA TYR A 313 -7.71 -5.21 -4.40
C TYR A 313 -8.25 -3.84 -4.84
N HIS A 314 -9.26 -3.86 -5.70
CA HIS A 314 -9.72 -2.68 -6.43
C HIS A 314 -11.18 -2.36 -6.12
N PRO A 315 -11.55 -1.08 -5.90
CA PRO A 315 -12.87 -0.69 -5.41
C PRO A 315 -14.06 -1.28 -6.16
N ASP A 316 -14.00 -1.24 -7.49
CA ASP A 316 -15.12 -1.63 -8.33
C ASP A 316 -14.90 -3.00 -9.02
N GLY A 317 -13.69 -3.53 -9.02
CA GLY A 317 -13.29 -4.75 -9.76
C GLY A 317 -12.76 -5.91 -8.91
N PHE A 318 -12.63 -5.73 -7.59
CA PHE A 318 -12.02 -6.70 -6.67
C PHE A 318 -10.61 -7.09 -7.12
N TYR A 319 -10.37 -8.33 -7.53
CA TYR A 319 -9.07 -8.77 -8.04
C TYR A 319 -8.72 -8.24 -9.43
N THR A 320 -9.71 -7.80 -10.20
CA THR A 320 -9.51 -7.38 -11.58
C THR A 320 -9.34 -5.87 -11.65
N PHE A 321 -8.21 -5.44 -12.21
CA PHE A 321 -7.94 -4.03 -12.47
C PHE A 321 -8.97 -3.42 -13.44
N PRO A 322 -9.39 -2.16 -13.24
CA PRO A 322 -10.36 -1.52 -14.13
C PRO A 322 -9.79 -1.16 -15.51
N SER A 323 -8.47 -0.93 -15.61
CA SER A 323 -7.78 -0.59 -16.87
C SER A 323 -6.27 -0.78 -16.77
N ASP A 324 -5.60 -0.83 -17.92
CA ASP A 324 -4.15 -0.84 -18.03
C ASP A 324 -3.46 0.39 -17.40
N GLU A 325 -4.03 1.58 -17.62
CA GLU A 325 -3.46 2.81 -17.04
C GLU A 325 -3.58 2.80 -15.51
N PHE A 326 -4.64 2.20 -14.96
CA PHE A 326 -4.76 2.01 -13.51
C PHE A 326 -3.66 1.08 -12.99
N MET A 327 -3.38 -0.05 -13.65
CA MET A 327 -2.26 -0.93 -13.29
C MET A 327 -0.92 -0.21 -13.32
N LYS A 328 -0.66 0.56 -14.38
CA LYS A 328 0.56 1.37 -14.50
C LYS A 328 0.66 2.42 -13.39
N ASN A 329 -0.46 3.07 -13.06
CA ASN A 329 -0.52 4.08 -12.02
C ASN A 329 -0.15 3.52 -10.64
N GLU A 330 -0.52 2.28 -10.31
CA GLU A 330 -0.10 1.64 -9.05
C GLU A 330 1.43 1.60 -8.90
N ILE A 331 2.12 1.23 -9.98
CA ILE A 331 3.58 1.19 -10.00
C ILE A 331 4.16 2.60 -9.90
N GLN A 332 3.54 3.58 -10.58
CA GLN A 332 3.97 4.98 -10.53
C GLN A 332 3.80 5.59 -9.14
N LEU A 333 2.69 5.31 -8.45
CA LEU A 333 2.42 5.82 -7.10
C LEU A 333 3.46 5.36 -6.08
N CYS A 334 3.95 4.11 -6.17
CA CYS A 334 5.09 3.66 -5.37
C CYS A 334 6.35 4.52 -5.63
N LYS A 335 6.67 4.76 -6.90
CA LYS A 335 7.86 5.56 -7.29
C LYS A 335 7.74 7.02 -6.90
N ASP A 336 6.54 7.60 -6.97
CA ASP A 336 6.29 9.02 -6.68
C ASP A 336 6.61 9.38 -5.23
N ILE A 337 6.45 8.42 -4.30
CA ILE A 337 6.86 8.58 -2.90
C ILE A 337 8.27 8.02 -2.64
N GLY A 338 9.00 7.54 -3.63
CA GLY A 338 10.39 7.10 -3.48
C GLY A 338 10.59 5.65 -3.02
N LEU A 339 9.53 4.83 -3.03
CA LEU A 339 9.67 3.39 -2.82
C LEU A 339 10.36 2.73 -4.02
N ASN A 340 11.07 1.64 -3.77
CA ASN A 340 11.78 0.89 -4.80
C ASN A 340 11.25 -0.53 -5.01
N GLY A 341 10.20 -0.93 -4.27
CA GLY A 341 9.48 -2.15 -4.53
C GLY A 341 8.11 -2.24 -3.88
N LEU A 342 7.42 -3.35 -4.15
CA LEU A 342 6.18 -3.75 -3.48
C LEU A 342 6.15 -5.26 -3.29
N ARG A 343 5.24 -5.74 -2.44
CA ARG A 343 4.93 -7.17 -2.30
C ARG A 343 3.50 -7.43 -2.74
N THR A 344 3.30 -8.31 -3.73
CA THR A 344 1.97 -8.75 -4.13
C THR A 344 1.47 -9.77 -3.12
N HIS A 345 0.68 -9.31 -2.16
CA HIS A 345 0.39 -10.06 -0.95
C HIS A 345 -0.58 -11.22 -1.21
N ILE A 346 -0.14 -12.45 -0.89
CA ILE A 346 -0.89 -13.72 -1.00
C ILE A 346 -1.78 -13.86 -2.26
N LYS A 347 -1.27 -13.38 -3.40
CA LYS A 347 -1.97 -13.42 -4.70
C LYS A 347 -0.96 -13.55 -5.84
N VAL A 348 -1.21 -14.50 -6.73
CA VAL A 348 -0.54 -14.53 -8.04
C VAL A 348 -1.16 -13.45 -8.93
N ASP A 349 -0.48 -12.30 -9.02
CA ASP A 349 -1.03 -11.14 -9.71
C ASP A 349 -1.09 -11.31 -11.24
N ILE A 350 -1.74 -10.40 -11.95
CA ILE A 350 -1.80 -10.43 -13.41
C ILE A 350 -0.40 -10.09 -14.02
N PRO A 351 0.11 -10.85 -15.00
CA PRO A 351 1.43 -10.60 -15.62
C PRO A 351 1.60 -9.19 -16.19
N ARG A 352 0.49 -8.55 -16.56
CA ARG A 352 0.50 -7.18 -17.05
C ARG A 352 0.90 -6.13 -16.00
N LYS A 353 0.60 -6.36 -14.71
CA LYS A 353 1.12 -5.53 -13.63
C LYS A 353 2.63 -5.71 -13.48
N LEU A 354 3.11 -6.95 -13.54
CA LEU A 354 4.54 -7.26 -13.50
C LEU A 354 5.28 -6.63 -14.68
N TYR A 355 4.68 -6.61 -15.87
CA TYR A 355 5.20 -5.86 -17.03
C TYR A 355 5.37 -4.36 -16.74
N TRP A 356 4.42 -3.73 -16.04
CA TRP A 356 4.58 -2.32 -15.66
C TRP A 356 5.68 -2.12 -14.62
N ALA A 357 5.83 -3.03 -13.66
CA ALA A 357 6.96 -3.04 -12.73
C ALA A 357 8.30 -3.17 -13.48
N ASP A 358 8.36 -4.04 -14.49
CA ASP A 358 9.54 -4.22 -15.34
C ASP A 358 9.86 -2.98 -16.16
N LYS A 359 8.84 -2.34 -16.76
CA LYS A 359 9.01 -1.16 -17.63
C LYS A 359 9.33 0.11 -16.86
N LEU A 360 8.79 0.26 -15.66
CA LEU A 360 8.98 1.44 -14.83
C LEU A 360 10.14 1.30 -13.85
N GLY A 361 10.66 0.09 -13.61
CA GLY A 361 11.78 -0.13 -12.68
C GLY A 361 11.31 -0.07 -11.23
N LEU A 362 10.60 -1.11 -10.81
CA LEU A 362 10.14 -1.34 -9.43
C LEU A 362 10.34 -2.82 -9.09
N LEU A 363 10.88 -3.14 -7.91
CA LEU A 363 11.05 -4.52 -7.46
C LEU A 363 9.72 -5.13 -6.97
N VAL A 364 9.58 -6.44 -7.13
CA VAL A 364 8.41 -7.19 -6.66
C VAL A 364 8.84 -8.40 -5.81
N MET A 365 8.27 -8.51 -4.61
CA MET A 365 8.18 -9.76 -3.85
C MET A 365 6.87 -10.45 -4.23
N ALA A 366 6.95 -11.68 -4.75
CA ALA A 366 5.80 -12.38 -5.30
C ALA A 366 5.36 -13.54 -4.40
N ASP A 367 4.16 -13.44 -3.83
CA ASP A 367 3.62 -14.43 -2.91
C ASP A 367 2.84 -15.54 -3.61
N LEU A 368 3.03 -16.76 -3.12
CA LEU A 368 2.03 -17.80 -3.25
C LEU A 368 0.79 -17.44 -2.41
N PRO A 369 -0.44 -17.63 -2.92
CA PRO A 369 -1.65 -17.44 -2.13
C PRO A 369 -1.72 -18.43 -0.96
N ASN A 370 -2.33 -18.03 0.16
CA ASN A 370 -2.52 -18.90 1.32
C ASN A 370 -3.80 -19.75 1.21
N SER A 371 -3.85 -20.78 2.05
CA SER A 371 -5.06 -21.54 2.37
C SER A 371 -5.51 -21.24 3.80
N TRP A 372 -6.79 -21.45 4.11
CA TRP A 372 -7.33 -21.28 5.47
C TRP A 372 -7.62 -22.63 6.17
N GLY A 373 -7.35 -23.75 5.49
CA GLY A 373 -7.51 -25.10 6.04
C GLY A 373 -6.28 -25.59 6.80
N GLU A 374 -6.27 -26.87 7.15
CA GLU A 374 -5.08 -27.56 7.65
C GLU A 374 -4.14 -27.92 6.47
N PRO A 375 -2.82 -28.11 6.71
CA PRO A 375 -1.84 -28.45 5.66
C PRO A 375 -1.94 -29.92 5.22
N ASP A 376 -3.13 -30.37 4.83
CA ASP A 376 -3.37 -31.73 4.35
C ASP A 376 -2.78 -31.96 2.95
N LEU A 377 -2.77 -33.23 2.51
CA LEU A 377 -2.21 -33.59 1.20
C LEU A 377 -2.89 -32.89 0.01
N ALA A 378 -4.14 -32.45 0.14
CA ALA A 378 -4.83 -31.73 -0.93
C ALA A 378 -4.34 -30.27 -1.00
N MET A 379 -4.21 -29.61 0.15
CA MET A 379 -3.65 -28.26 0.26
C MET A 379 -2.19 -28.22 -0.21
N GLN A 380 -1.40 -29.23 0.17
CA GLN A 380 0.00 -29.34 -0.27
C GLN A 380 0.12 -29.47 -1.79
N LYS A 381 -0.72 -30.31 -2.42
CA LYS A 381 -0.75 -30.48 -3.89
C LYS A 381 -1.18 -29.20 -4.61
N GLU A 382 -2.19 -28.51 -4.11
CA GLU A 382 -2.66 -27.24 -4.65
C GLU A 382 -1.56 -26.17 -4.60
N SER A 383 -0.87 -26.08 -3.46
CA SER A 383 0.24 -25.13 -3.24
C SER A 383 1.43 -25.43 -4.14
N GLU A 384 1.85 -26.70 -4.24
CA GLU A 384 2.94 -27.12 -5.13
C GLU A 384 2.60 -26.85 -6.61
N TYR A 385 1.39 -27.21 -7.05
CA TYR A 385 0.94 -26.95 -8.41
C TYR A 385 0.98 -25.46 -8.74
N THR A 386 0.38 -24.64 -7.87
CA THR A 386 0.31 -23.19 -8.08
C THR A 386 1.69 -22.55 -8.09
N LEU A 387 2.61 -22.97 -7.21
CA LEU A 387 3.99 -22.47 -7.18
C LEU A 387 4.73 -22.77 -8.51
N ARG A 388 4.59 -23.99 -9.03
CA ARG A 388 5.21 -24.39 -10.31
C ARG A 388 4.69 -23.55 -11.47
N GLU A 389 3.38 -23.38 -11.56
CA GLU A 389 2.75 -22.62 -12.63
C GLU A 389 3.03 -21.11 -12.51
N MET A 390 3.04 -20.56 -11.29
CA MET A 390 3.44 -19.16 -11.03
C MET A 390 4.87 -18.89 -11.50
N ILE A 391 5.85 -19.67 -11.03
CA ILE A 391 7.26 -19.47 -11.40
C ILE A 391 7.46 -19.69 -12.91
N LYS A 392 6.82 -20.72 -13.49
CA LYS A 392 6.88 -20.99 -14.94
C LYS A 392 6.38 -19.79 -15.74
N ARG A 393 5.27 -19.19 -15.32
CA ARG A 393 4.63 -18.04 -15.98
C ARG A 393 5.47 -16.77 -15.85
N ASP A 394 5.95 -16.49 -14.63
CA ASP A 394 6.49 -15.18 -14.27
C ASP A 394 8.02 -15.09 -14.30
N PHE A 395 8.69 -16.19 -14.67
CA PHE A 395 10.15 -16.32 -14.70
C PHE A 395 10.88 -15.16 -15.36
N ASN A 396 10.31 -14.61 -16.44
CA ASN A 396 10.97 -13.61 -17.28
C ASN A 396 10.87 -12.17 -16.76
N HIS A 397 10.06 -11.89 -15.74
CA HIS A 397 9.89 -10.53 -15.19
C HIS A 397 11.12 -10.12 -14.36
N PRO A 398 12.03 -9.24 -14.86
CA PRO A 398 13.20 -8.82 -14.10
C PRO A 398 12.88 -8.10 -12.78
N ALA A 399 11.68 -7.53 -12.62
CA ALA A 399 11.21 -6.88 -11.41
C ALA A 399 11.13 -7.83 -10.21
N ILE A 400 10.80 -9.11 -10.43
CA ILE A 400 10.68 -10.06 -9.31
C ILE A 400 12.07 -10.38 -8.77
N PHE A 401 12.30 -10.12 -7.48
CA PHE A 401 13.57 -10.44 -6.82
C PHE A 401 13.46 -11.57 -5.79
N SER A 402 12.26 -11.81 -5.25
CA SER A 402 11.98 -12.85 -4.26
C SER A 402 10.67 -13.57 -4.55
N TRP A 403 10.67 -14.89 -4.35
CA TRP A 403 9.47 -15.72 -4.28
C TRP A 403 9.15 -16.03 -2.82
N ILE A 404 7.91 -15.80 -2.39
CA ILE A 404 7.45 -16.15 -1.04
C ILE A 404 6.55 -17.39 -1.13
N THR A 405 6.89 -18.46 -0.41
CA THR A 405 6.11 -19.71 -0.50
C THR A 405 4.91 -19.73 0.44
N PHE A 406 4.95 -19.03 1.58
CA PHE A 406 3.85 -18.93 2.55
C PHE A 406 3.89 -17.60 3.32
N ASN A 407 2.78 -17.25 3.96
CA ASN A 407 2.67 -16.05 4.79
C ASN A 407 2.07 -16.38 6.17
N GLU A 408 2.67 -15.86 7.23
CA GLU A 408 2.16 -15.87 8.62
C GLU A 408 1.74 -17.24 9.17
N SER A 409 2.30 -18.33 8.64
CA SER A 409 1.87 -19.71 8.91
C SER A 409 0.40 -20.00 8.60
N TRP A 410 -0.26 -19.15 7.80
CA TRP A 410 -1.64 -19.37 7.38
C TRP A 410 -1.74 -20.64 6.54
N GLY A 411 -2.62 -21.54 6.96
CA GLY A 411 -2.77 -22.86 6.35
C GLY A 411 -1.73 -23.89 6.79
N LEU A 412 -0.76 -23.52 7.65
CA LEU A 412 0.36 -24.40 8.06
C LEU A 412 0.19 -25.04 9.44
N ARG A 413 -0.91 -24.77 10.14
CA ARG A 413 -1.15 -25.28 11.50
C ARG A 413 -2.16 -26.42 11.49
N THR A 414 -1.84 -27.47 12.24
CA THR A 414 -2.71 -28.63 12.44
C THR A 414 -3.41 -28.53 13.78
N LYS A 415 -4.70 -28.80 13.81
CA LYS A 415 -5.51 -28.88 15.01
C LYS A 415 -5.21 -30.18 15.74
N THR A 416 -4.58 -30.06 16.89
CA THR A 416 -4.27 -31.19 17.76
C THR A 416 -5.19 -31.18 18.98
N VAL A 417 -5.37 -32.36 19.60
CA VAL A 417 -6.09 -32.50 20.87
C VAL A 417 -5.15 -33.17 21.86
N ASP A 418 -4.87 -32.49 22.97
CA ASP A 418 -4.07 -33.05 24.05
C ASP A 418 -4.80 -34.28 24.62
N PRO A 419 -4.18 -35.47 24.59
CA PRO A 419 -4.83 -36.70 25.02
C PRO A 419 -5.17 -36.70 26.52
N LYS A 420 -4.43 -35.95 27.35
CA LYS A 420 -4.60 -35.84 28.81
C LYS A 420 -5.58 -34.73 29.18
N THR A 421 -5.41 -33.53 28.63
CA THR A 421 -6.22 -32.35 29.01
C THR A 421 -7.49 -32.19 28.18
N LYS A 422 -7.59 -32.91 27.05
CA LYS A 422 -8.64 -32.77 26.03
C LYS A 422 -8.76 -31.37 25.43
N LYS A 423 -7.78 -30.49 25.69
CA LYS A 423 -7.71 -29.15 25.10
C LYS A 423 -7.24 -29.26 23.65
N SER A 424 -7.85 -28.47 22.77
CA SER A 424 -7.44 -28.37 21.38
C SER A 424 -6.50 -27.18 21.18
N SER A 425 -5.48 -27.35 20.35
CA SER A 425 -4.53 -26.31 19.97
C SER A 425 -4.14 -26.44 18.51
N ASN A 426 -3.85 -25.30 17.85
CA ASN A 426 -3.36 -25.26 16.47
C ASN A 426 -1.82 -25.16 16.50
N ILE A 427 -1.15 -26.21 16.07
CA ILE A 427 0.31 -26.35 16.19
C ILE A 427 0.94 -26.36 14.79
N TYR A 428 2.03 -25.62 14.61
CA TYR A 428 2.89 -25.75 13.43
C TYR A 428 3.79 -26.97 13.65
N LEU A 429 3.40 -28.11 13.08
CA LEU A 429 4.05 -29.39 13.34
C LEU A 429 5.40 -29.51 12.60
N PRO A 430 6.39 -30.26 13.14
CA PRO A 430 7.66 -30.50 12.46
C PRO A 430 7.52 -31.04 11.04
N GLU A 431 6.54 -31.92 10.77
CA GLU A 431 6.31 -32.45 9.42
C GLU A 431 5.90 -31.35 8.43
N THR A 432 5.09 -30.39 8.88
CA THR A 432 4.73 -29.22 8.06
C THR A 432 5.94 -28.30 7.85
N GLN A 433 6.78 -28.12 8.88
CA GLN A 433 8.02 -27.33 8.77
C GLN A 433 8.96 -27.93 7.71
N TYR A 434 9.14 -29.26 7.68
CA TYR A 434 9.94 -29.91 6.64
C TYR A 434 9.30 -29.83 5.25
N TRP A 435 7.96 -29.85 5.15
CA TRP A 435 7.29 -29.61 3.88
C TRP A 435 7.53 -28.17 3.39
N VAL A 436 7.48 -27.17 4.27
CA VAL A 436 7.78 -25.77 3.94
C VAL A 436 9.23 -25.61 3.46
N ALA A 437 10.20 -26.24 4.14
CA ALA A 437 11.57 -26.30 3.63
C ALA A 437 11.66 -26.98 2.25
N SER A 438 10.87 -28.02 1.98
CA SER A 438 10.82 -28.66 0.66
C SER A 438 10.26 -27.74 -0.44
N MET A 439 9.34 -26.83 -0.09
CA MET A 439 8.81 -25.82 -0.99
C MET A 439 9.87 -24.76 -1.33
N TYR A 440 10.72 -24.38 -0.38
CA TYR A 440 11.92 -23.56 -0.64
C TYR A 440 12.82 -24.24 -1.69
N TYR A 441 13.21 -25.50 -1.48
CA TYR A 441 14.06 -26.22 -2.44
C TYR A 441 13.39 -26.42 -3.79
N LEU A 442 12.08 -26.62 -3.82
CA LEU A 442 11.30 -26.66 -5.06
C LEU A 442 11.43 -25.33 -5.81
N ALA A 443 11.16 -24.19 -5.16
CA ALA A 443 11.29 -22.88 -5.77
C ALA A 443 12.71 -22.65 -6.31
N LYS A 444 13.76 -22.97 -5.53
CA LYS A 444 15.17 -22.88 -6.00
C LYS A 444 15.45 -23.80 -7.20
N SER A 445 14.84 -24.99 -7.26
CA SER A 445 15.02 -25.90 -8.41
C SER A 445 14.38 -25.37 -9.70
N LEU A 446 13.30 -24.60 -9.57
CA LEU A 446 12.58 -23.97 -10.68
C LEU A 446 13.28 -22.69 -11.13
N ASP A 447 13.74 -21.87 -10.17
CA ASP A 447 14.41 -20.59 -10.40
C ASP A 447 15.53 -20.32 -9.38
N GLN A 448 16.77 -20.44 -9.84
CA GLN A 448 17.97 -20.12 -9.04
C GLN A 448 18.36 -18.65 -9.10
N THR A 449 17.71 -17.84 -9.95
CA THR A 449 18.10 -16.44 -10.21
C THR A 449 17.48 -15.44 -9.24
N ARG A 450 16.62 -15.91 -8.34
CA ARG A 450 15.89 -15.12 -7.34
C ARG A 450 16.10 -15.69 -5.95
N LEU A 451 15.85 -14.84 -4.96
CA LEU A 451 15.80 -15.26 -3.56
C LEU A 451 14.48 -15.99 -3.31
N VAL A 452 14.47 -16.88 -2.32
CA VAL A 452 13.26 -17.55 -1.87
C VAL A 452 13.11 -17.33 -0.38
N GLU A 453 11.93 -16.86 0.00
CA GLU A 453 11.45 -16.78 1.37
C GLU A 453 10.46 -17.89 1.60
N ASP A 454 10.68 -18.71 2.62
CA ASP A 454 9.82 -19.85 2.91
C ASP A 454 8.46 -19.39 3.41
N ASN A 455 8.39 -18.90 4.64
CA ASN A 455 7.22 -18.32 5.25
C ASN A 455 7.60 -16.94 5.75
N SER A 456 6.92 -15.89 5.30
CA SER A 456 7.06 -14.57 5.91
C SER A 456 6.53 -14.64 7.35
N ILE A 457 7.42 -14.56 8.33
CA ILE A 457 7.10 -14.97 9.70
C ILE A 457 6.33 -13.90 10.48
N CYS A 458 5.34 -14.34 11.24
CA CYS A 458 4.65 -13.55 12.25
C CYS A 458 4.34 -14.42 13.48
N CYS A 459 4.04 -13.76 14.60
CA CYS A 459 3.06 -14.29 15.55
C CYS A 459 3.53 -15.62 16.22
N GLY A 460 4.84 -15.76 16.42
CA GLY A 460 5.46 -16.90 17.09
C GLY A 460 5.77 -18.11 16.21
N ALA A 461 5.63 -18.03 14.89
CA ALA A 461 6.25 -18.97 13.95
C ALA A 461 7.64 -18.47 13.54
N GLY A 462 8.57 -19.38 13.27
CA GLY A 462 9.89 -19.10 12.73
C GLY A 462 10.06 -19.57 11.29
N HIS A 463 11.20 -19.20 10.71
CA HIS A 463 11.70 -19.66 9.43
C HIS A 463 12.24 -21.10 9.52
N THR A 464 12.18 -21.78 8.40
CA THR A 464 12.82 -23.06 8.09
C THR A 464 14.07 -22.79 7.25
N GLU A 465 14.07 -23.15 5.96
CA GLU A 465 15.12 -22.79 5.00
C GLU A 465 14.72 -21.52 4.23
N THR A 466 15.55 -20.48 4.25
CA THR A 466 15.22 -19.19 3.61
C THR A 466 16.47 -18.45 3.15
N ASP A 467 16.34 -17.65 2.10
CA ASP A 467 17.37 -16.71 1.64
C ASP A 467 17.26 -15.33 2.32
N ILE A 468 16.16 -15.07 3.05
CA ILE A 468 15.84 -13.78 3.68
C ILE A 468 15.38 -14.03 5.12
N ASN A 469 15.98 -13.34 6.10
CA ASN A 469 15.51 -13.34 7.49
C ASN A 469 14.48 -12.22 7.64
N SER A 470 13.25 -12.51 7.24
CA SER A 470 12.15 -11.56 7.29
C SER A 470 11.43 -11.63 8.65
N TRP A 471 10.57 -10.66 8.93
CA TRP A 471 9.72 -10.67 10.13
C TRP A 471 8.63 -9.61 10.03
N HIS A 472 7.48 -9.92 10.61
CA HIS A 472 6.37 -8.99 10.76
C HIS A 472 6.35 -8.44 12.17
N GLU A 473 6.17 -7.13 12.28
CA GLU A 473 5.98 -6.50 13.58
C GLU A 473 5.21 -5.19 13.41
N TYR A 474 4.23 -5.01 14.27
CA TYR A 474 3.37 -3.84 14.27
C TYR A 474 3.43 -3.21 15.65
N LEU A 475 3.95 -1.98 15.74
CA LEU A 475 4.23 -1.33 17.01
C LEU A 475 3.79 0.13 17.02
N PRO A 476 3.35 0.63 18.18
CA PRO A 476 3.34 2.07 18.45
C PRO A 476 4.75 2.64 18.21
N GLY A 477 4.84 3.88 17.71
CA GLY A 477 6.10 4.49 17.31
C GLY A 477 7.17 4.44 18.40
N TYR A 478 6.76 4.68 19.65
CA TYR A 478 7.65 4.72 20.81
C TYR A 478 8.35 3.39 21.14
N ALA A 479 7.90 2.25 20.60
CA ALA A 479 8.42 0.92 20.93
C ALA A 479 9.50 0.41 19.96
N TRP A 480 9.72 1.10 18.83
CA TRP A 480 10.64 0.62 17.78
C TRP A 480 12.10 0.56 18.22
N GLU A 481 12.58 1.51 19.02
CA GLU A 481 13.97 1.53 19.49
C GLU A 481 14.33 0.26 20.26
N ASP A 482 13.50 -0.11 21.24
CA ASP A 482 13.72 -1.29 22.09
C ASP A 482 13.63 -2.58 21.27
N HIS A 483 12.66 -2.63 20.33
CA HIS A 483 12.51 -3.78 19.43
C HIS A 483 13.75 -3.96 18.56
N MET A 484 14.20 -2.92 17.86
CA MET A 484 15.35 -3.00 16.94
C MET A 484 16.66 -3.31 17.68
N SER A 485 16.88 -2.70 18.84
CA SER A 485 18.04 -3.00 19.69
C SER A 485 18.07 -4.48 20.11
N ASN A 486 16.93 -5.04 20.50
CA ASN A 486 16.82 -6.46 20.83
C ASN A 486 17.00 -7.35 19.60
N LEU A 487 16.39 -6.99 18.47
CA LEU A 487 16.45 -7.76 17.24
C LEU A 487 17.90 -7.91 16.77
N VAL A 488 18.62 -6.80 16.60
CA VAL A 488 20.02 -6.79 16.14
C VAL A 488 20.96 -7.57 17.08
N LYS A 489 20.67 -7.55 18.38
CA LYS A 489 21.44 -8.33 19.36
C LYS A 489 21.28 -9.84 19.18
N ASN A 490 20.11 -10.29 18.71
CA ASN A 490 19.76 -11.71 18.63
C ASN A 490 19.85 -12.27 17.21
N THR A 491 20.03 -11.45 16.17
CA THR A 491 20.18 -11.91 14.78
C THR A 491 21.65 -11.92 14.36
N TYR A 492 22.19 -13.12 14.16
CA TYR A 492 23.58 -13.36 13.76
C TYR A 492 23.70 -14.79 13.18
N PRO A 493 24.73 -15.09 12.37
CA PRO A 493 24.95 -16.45 11.86
C PRO A 493 25.03 -17.48 12.99
N GLY A 494 24.19 -18.51 12.92
CA GLY A 494 24.00 -19.55 13.94
C GLY A 494 22.89 -19.27 14.95
N SER A 495 22.25 -18.09 14.91
CA SER A 495 21.13 -17.77 15.81
C SER A 495 19.90 -18.61 15.50
N GLN A 496 19.14 -18.95 16.55
CA GLN A 496 17.82 -19.57 16.46
C GLN A 496 16.69 -18.53 16.56
N PHE A 497 17.03 -17.26 16.78
CA PHE A 497 16.05 -16.18 16.84
C PHE A 497 15.37 -16.06 15.47
N HIS A 498 14.04 -16.11 15.42
CA HIS A 498 13.21 -16.18 14.21
C HIS A 498 13.26 -17.50 13.43
N PHE A 499 13.89 -18.56 13.93
CA PHE A 499 13.95 -19.86 13.25
C PHE A 499 13.22 -20.95 14.04
N GLU A 500 12.58 -21.86 13.31
CA GLU A 500 12.01 -23.08 13.87
C GLU A 500 13.12 -24.00 14.40
N LYS A 501 12.75 -24.85 15.35
CA LYS A 501 13.70 -25.74 16.01
C LYS A 501 14.39 -26.66 14.98
N GLY A 502 15.71 -26.56 14.91
CA GLY A 502 16.54 -27.35 13.98
C GLY A 502 17.07 -26.53 12.81
N PHE A 503 16.55 -25.33 12.61
CA PHE A 503 17.05 -24.35 11.66
C PHE A 503 17.74 -23.20 12.41
N THR A 504 18.63 -22.50 11.71
CA THR A 504 19.38 -21.35 12.26
C THR A 504 19.64 -20.34 11.16
N GLN A 505 19.77 -19.08 11.54
CA GLN A 505 20.18 -18.02 10.65
C GLN A 505 21.58 -18.30 10.06
N GLY A 506 21.72 -18.13 8.75
CA GLY A 506 22.98 -18.03 8.03
C GLY A 506 23.37 -16.56 7.81
N ASN A 507 23.68 -16.21 6.57
CA ASN A 507 24.00 -14.85 6.14
C ASN A 507 22.82 -14.14 5.45
N GLN A 508 21.58 -14.53 5.75
CA GLN A 508 20.40 -13.89 5.16
C GLN A 508 20.32 -12.41 5.59
N PRO A 509 20.07 -11.48 4.64
CA PRO A 509 19.71 -10.10 4.96
C PRO A 509 18.46 -10.05 5.84
N MET A 510 18.45 -9.10 6.77
CA MET A 510 17.33 -8.90 7.68
C MET A 510 16.41 -7.80 7.14
N ILE A 511 15.13 -8.12 6.92
CA ILE A 511 14.11 -7.16 6.50
C ILE A 511 12.90 -7.26 7.41
N ASN A 512 12.23 -6.15 7.68
CA ASN A 512 10.85 -6.22 8.15
C ASN A 512 9.95 -6.37 6.92
N SER A 513 9.27 -7.51 6.77
CA SER A 513 8.43 -7.78 5.60
C SER A 513 6.98 -7.36 5.77
N GLU A 514 6.56 -6.90 6.95
CA GLU A 514 5.31 -6.16 7.23
C GLU A 514 5.41 -5.34 8.52
N CYS A 515 5.28 -4.01 8.40
CA CYS A 515 5.29 -3.08 9.53
C CYS A 515 4.22 -1.99 9.42
N GLY A 516 3.90 -1.40 10.56
CA GLY A 516 3.03 -0.24 10.66
C GLY A 516 2.43 -0.13 12.04
N ASN A 517 1.60 0.89 12.26
CA ASN A 517 0.92 1.08 13.53
C ASN A 517 -0.47 0.43 13.59
N VAL A 518 -1.03 0.01 12.44
CA VAL A 518 -2.41 -0.50 12.35
C VAL A 518 -2.74 -1.63 13.32
N TRP A 519 -1.79 -2.52 13.60
CA TRP A 519 -1.93 -3.62 14.59
C TRP A 519 -1.07 -3.41 15.85
N GLY A 520 -0.40 -2.26 15.98
CA GLY A 520 0.41 -1.91 17.15
C GLY A 520 -0.41 -1.49 18.38
N TYR A 521 -1.67 -1.13 18.16
CA TYR A 521 -2.61 -0.70 19.18
C TYR A 521 -3.69 -1.76 19.43
N GLU A 522 -4.24 -1.80 20.65
CA GLU A 522 -5.23 -2.79 21.06
C GLU A 522 -6.48 -2.72 20.18
N GLY A 523 -6.80 -3.81 19.49
CA GLY A 523 -7.98 -3.89 18.64
C GLY A 523 -7.86 -3.15 17.30
N SER A 524 -6.65 -2.83 16.85
CA SER A 524 -6.32 -2.01 15.67
C SER A 524 -6.49 -0.50 15.87
N THR A 525 -5.78 0.31 15.09
CA THR A 525 -5.96 1.76 15.04
C THR A 525 -7.24 2.18 14.32
N GLY A 526 -7.76 1.38 13.38
CA GLY A 526 -8.71 1.88 12.38
C GLY A 526 -8.09 2.96 11.48
N ASP A 527 -8.91 3.88 10.97
CA ASP A 527 -8.40 5.07 10.25
C ASP A 527 -7.80 6.07 11.25
N VAL A 528 -6.51 6.33 11.12
CA VAL A 528 -5.73 7.24 11.95
C VAL A 528 -4.60 7.88 11.14
N ASP A 529 -4.07 9.00 11.63
CA ASP A 529 -2.77 9.48 11.20
C ASP A 529 -1.70 8.40 11.40
N TRP A 530 -1.13 7.91 10.31
CA TRP A 530 -0.03 6.95 10.36
C TRP A 530 1.35 7.61 10.44
N SER A 531 1.45 8.87 10.03
CA SER A 531 2.73 9.52 9.73
C SER A 531 3.57 9.81 10.98
N TYR A 532 2.96 10.00 12.15
CA TYR A 532 3.68 10.27 13.40
C TYR A 532 4.47 9.06 13.90
N ASP A 533 3.82 7.90 14.00
CA ASP A 533 4.51 6.65 14.34
C ASP A 533 5.47 6.21 13.23
N TYR A 534 5.12 6.46 11.97
CA TYR A 534 6.00 6.18 10.84
C TYR A 534 7.30 6.98 10.90
N HIS A 535 7.24 8.27 11.26
CA HIS A 535 8.43 9.10 11.44
C HIS A 535 9.36 8.51 12.53
N GLN A 536 8.81 8.11 13.68
CA GLN A 536 9.57 7.44 14.74
C GLN A 536 10.23 6.15 14.22
N MET A 537 9.44 5.28 13.56
CA MET A 537 9.92 4.03 12.98
C MET A 537 11.07 4.25 11.99
N MET A 538 10.90 5.21 11.07
CA MET A 538 11.92 5.55 10.08
C MET A 538 13.18 6.08 10.75
N ASN A 539 13.07 7.00 11.70
CA ASN A 539 14.24 7.48 12.45
C ASN A 539 14.99 6.34 13.17
N VAL A 540 14.27 5.33 13.69
CA VAL A 540 14.88 4.15 14.31
C VAL A 540 15.56 3.28 13.26
N PHE A 541 14.87 2.87 12.18
CA PHE A 541 15.44 1.98 11.17
C PHE A 541 16.73 2.54 10.56
N ARG A 542 16.79 3.86 10.36
CA ARG A 542 17.97 4.54 9.81
C ARG A 542 19.18 4.57 10.76
N LYS A 543 19.04 4.15 12.02
CA LYS A 543 20.15 3.98 12.97
C LYS A 543 20.79 2.60 12.94
N TYR A 544 20.07 1.59 12.46
CA TYR A 544 20.49 0.18 12.54
C TYR A 544 20.88 -0.33 11.16
N PRO A 545 22.17 -0.36 10.79
CA PRO A 545 22.59 -0.79 9.45
C PRO A 545 22.28 -2.26 9.14
N GLN A 546 22.01 -3.10 10.16
CA GLN A 546 21.56 -4.48 9.98
C GLN A 546 20.15 -4.57 9.39
N MET A 547 19.33 -3.53 9.56
CA MET A 547 18.03 -3.43 8.90
C MET A 547 18.27 -3.20 7.42
N ALA A 548 18.18 -4.24 6.59
CA ALA A 548 18.48 -4.17 5.16
C ALA A 548 17.29 -3.67 4.31
N GLY A 549 16.12 -3.56 4.92
CA GLY A 549 14.93 -3.03 4.28
C GLY A 549 13.68 -3.22 5.12
N TRP A 550 12.58 -2.61 4.67
CA TRP A 550 11.28 -2.67 5.32
C TRP A 550 10.17 -2.68 4.28
N LEU A 551 9.01 -3.15 4.73
CA LEU A 551 7.78 -3.14 3.97
C LEU A 551 6.65 -2.57 4.83
N TYR A 552 6.15 -1.41 4.43
CA TYR A 552 5.04 -0.78 5.14
C TYR A 552 3.70 -1.33 4.67
N THR A 553 2.90 -1.79 5.62
CA THR A 553 1.48 -2.12 5.45
C THR A 553 0.72 -0.80 5.58
N GLU A 554 0.19 -0.20 4.51
CA GLU A 554 0.12 -0.76 3.13
C GLU A 554 0.17 0.30 2.01
N HIS A 555 0.11 -0.14 0.75
CA HIS A 555 0.25 0.75 -0.42
C HIS A 555 -0.92 1.72 -0.49
N HIS A 556 -2.14 1.19 -0.43
CA HIS A 556 -3.37 1.94 -0.44
C HIS A 556 -4.34 1.31 0.56
N ASP A 557 -5.28 2.08 1.10
CA ASP A 557 -6.32 1.53 1.96
C ASP A 557 -7.08 0.40 1.27
N VAL A 558 -7.69 -0.47 2.08
CA VAL A 558 -8.65 -1.48 1.64
C VAL A 558 -9.96 -1.34 2.42
N ILE A 559 -10.84 -2.32 2.32
CA ILE A 559 -12.24 -2.20 2.76
C ILE A 559 -12.38 -2.00 4.28
N ASN A 560 -11.38 -2.40 5.05
CA ASN A 560 -11.41 -2.45 6.51
C ASN A 560 -10.09 -2.03 7.17
N GLU A 561 -9.07 -1.66 6.39
CA GLU A 561 -7.75 -1.22 6.83
C GLU A 561 -7.48 0.12 6.13
N TRP A 562 -7.22 1.17 6.92
CA TRP A 562 -7.10 2.57 6.46
C TRP A 562 -5.73 3.17 6.76
N ASN A 563 -4.70 2.35 6.68
CA ASN A 563 -3.30 2.65 6.95
C ASN A 563 -2.45 2.65 5.67
N GLY A 564 -3.07 2.79 4.50
CA GLY A 564 -2.36 2.95 3.25
C GLY A 564 -1.69 4.31 3.12
N TYR A 565 -0.62 4.41 2.31
CA TYR A 565 -0.10 5.71 1.83
C TYR A 565 -1.15 6.47 1.02
N TRP A 566 -1.88 5.73 0.18
CA TRP A 566 -2.96 6.24 -0.65
C TRP A 566 -4.32 5.79 -0.11
N ARG A 567 -5.38 6.51 -0.46
CA ARG A 567 -6.75 6.05 -0.20
C ARG A 567 -7.12 4.87 -1.09
N PHE A 568 -8.22 4.18 -0.79
CA PHE A 568 -8.65 3.00 -1.55
C PHE A 568 -8.90 3.29 -3.04
N ASP A 569 -9.31 4.51 -3.36
CA ASP A 569 -9.51 5.01 -4.73
C ASP A 569 -8.24 5.60 -5.38
N ARG A 570 -7.09 5.48 -4.71
CA ARG A 570 -5.76 5.98 -5.09
C ARG A 570 -5.61 7.50 -5.02
N SER A 571 -6.57 8.21 -4.43
CA SER A 571 -6.38 9.62 -4.10
C SER A 571 -5.38 9.79 -2.94
N PRO A 572 -4.67 10.94 -2.85
CA PRO A 572 -3.67 11.17 -1.82
C PRO A 572 -4.25 11.27 -0.41
N LYS A 573 -3.42 10.90 0.57
CA LYS A 573 -3.59 11.31 1.97
C LYS A 573 -2.72 12.52 2.27
N TYR A 574 -3.14 13.33 3.23
CA TYR A 574 -2.43 14.55 3.61
C TYR A 574 -1.78 14.36 4.98
N THR A 575 -0.45 14.32 5.03
CA THR A 575 0.32 14.02 6.25
C THR A 575 0.69 15.27 7.06
N GLY A 576 0.56 16.47 6.52
CA GLY A 576 0.95 17.72 7.20
C GLY A 576 2.46 17.96 7.31
N LEU A 577 3.29 17.06 6.81
CA LEU A 577 4.76 17.15 6.84
C LEU A 577 5.28 18.40 6.12
N GLU A 578 4.65 18.78 5.01
CA GLU A 578 5.06 19.95 4.21
C GLU A 578 5.10 21.23 5.07
N GLU A 579 4.11 21.38 5.95
CA GLU A 579 3.97 22.54 6.82
C GLU A 579 4.97 22.52 7.99
N LEU A 580 5.25 21.34 8.55
CA LEU A 580 6.14 21.19 9.72
C LEU A 580 7.62 21.17 9.34
N GLY A 581 7.97 20.51 8.24
CA GLY A 581 9.35 20.23 7.82
C GLY A 581 9.86 21.11 6.68
N ASN A 582 9.19 22.23 6.39
CA ASN A 582 9.54 23.17 5.31
C ASN A 582 9.61 22.51 3.92
N GLY A 583 8.47 21.99 3.45
CA GLY A 583 8.40 21.28 2.17
C GLY A 583 8.80 19.80 2.25
N MET A 584 8.83 19.23 3.46
CA MET A 584 9.02 17.80 3.67
C MET A 584 7.87 17.02 3.03
N LYS A 585 8.20 15.93 2.36
CA LYS A 585 7.26 15.02 1.70
C LYS A 585 7.42 13.61 2.24
N ASP A 586 6.48 12.73 1.91
CA ASP A 586 6.60 11.30 2.24
C ASP A 586 7.89 10.69 1.66
N SER A 587 8.34 11.18 0.49
CA SER A 587 9.62 10.78 -0.10
C SER A 587 10.86 11.16 0.70
N ASP A 588 10.77 12.13 1.62
CA ASP A 588 11.89 12.42 2.53
C ASP A 588 12.09 11.27 3.53
N PHE A 589 11.04 10.56 3.94
CA PHE A 589 11.18 9.34 4.74
C PHE A 589 11.97 8.24 4.00
N HIS A 590 11.83 8.21 2.68
CA HIS A 590 12.42 7.20 1.80
C HIS A 590 13.76 7.65 1.19
N SER A 591 14.24 8.87 1.52
CA SER A 591 15.50 9.36 0.98
C SER A 591 16.66 8.46 1.38
N LEU A 592 17.56 8.12 0.44
CA LEU A 592 18.72 7.26 0.70
C LEU A 592 19.82 7.95 1.52
N ILE A 593 19.87 9.28 1.54
CA ILE A 593 20.75 10.07 2.43
C ILE A 593 19.86 10.68 3.50
N TYR A 594 20.01 10.29 4.76
CA TYR A 594 19.02 10.58 5.80
C TYR A 594 19.69 10.99 7.11
N ILE A 595 19.09 11.98 7.79
CA ILE A 595 19.49 12.41 9.13
C ILE A 595 18.36 12.09 10.11
N SER A 596 18.62 11.20 11.05
CA SER A 596 17.67 10.80 12.09
C SER A 596 17.93 11.59 13.36
N THR A 597 16.84 12.02 14.02
CA THR A 597 16.89 12.62 15.36
C THR A 597 16.65 11.60 16.47
N GLY A 598 16.64 10.31 16.13
CA GLY A 598 16.29 9.22 17.04
C GLY A 598 14.78 8.98 17.16
N ASN A 599 14.42 8.03 18.03
CA ASN A 599 13.03 7.59 18.22
C ASN A 599 12.13 8.68 18.82
N GLU A 600 12.64 9.44 19.79
CA GLU A 600 11.90 10.61 20.30
C GLU A 600 11.94 11.71 19.24
N ILE A 601 10.77 12.09 18.72
CA ILE A 601 10.63 13.16 17.70
C ILE A 601 9.96 14.43 18.25
N THR A 602 9.43 14.36 19.49
CA THR A 602 8.87 15.49 20.22
C THR A 602 9.32 15.43 21.67
N ARG A 603 9.75 16.57 22.24
CA ARG A 603 10.17 16.65 23.64
C ARG A 603 9.55 17.88 24.33
N THR A 604 9.01 17.67 25.53
CA THR A 604 8.64 18.78 26.42
C THR A 604 9.89 19.35 27.07
N VAL A 605 10.11 20.66 26.97
CA VAL A 605 11.34 21.32 27.41
C VAL A 605 11.07 22.63 28.17
N GLU A 606 11.98 22.98 29.06
CA GLU A 606 11.95 24.24 29.81
C GLU A 606 12.31 25.43 28.90
N PRO A 607 11.67 26.60 29.04
CA PRO A 607 12.02 27.81 28.28
C PRO A 607 13.42 28.34 28.67
N ASN A 608 14.12 28.98 27.73
CA ASN A 608 15.45 29.55 27.92
C ASN A 608 16.53 28.56 28.40
N THR A 609 16.37 27.28 28.12
CA THR A 609 17.38 26.24 28.43
C THR A 609 18.09 25.78 27.16
N THR A 610 19.21 25.08 27.33
CA THR A 610 19.89 24.40 26.23
C THR A 610 19.52 22.93 26.25
N VAL A 611 19.06 22.40 25.13
CA VAL A 611 18.73 20.99 24.95
C VAL A 611 19.56 20.39 23.82
N GLU A 612 20.01 19.15 24.01
CA GLU A 612 20.73 18.40 22.99
C GLU A 612 19.76 17.54 22.17
N ILE A 613 19.81 17.69 20.85
CA ILE A 613 19.08 16.83 19.90
C ILE A 613 20.10 15.85 19.30
N PRO A 614 19.93 14.54 19.51
CA PRO A 614 20.85 13.55 18.97
C PRO A 614 20.71 13.50 17.44
N LEU A 615 21.80 13.22 16.74
CA LEU A 615 21.80 13.12 15.28
C LEU A 615 22.51 11.83 14.85
N TYR A 616 21.87 11.09 13.95
CA TYR A 616 22.41 9.90 13.32
C TYR A 616 22.34 10.08 11.81
N PHE A 617 23.43 9.83 11.12
CA PHE A 617 23.52 9.95 9.68
C PHE A 617 23.58 8.56 9.05
N SER A 618 22.77 8.37 8.00
CA SER A 618 22.78 7.16 7.19
C SER A 618 22.79 7.51 5.71
N SER A 619 23.70 6.89 4.97
CA SER A 619 23.74 6.86 3.52
C SER A 619 23.50 5.42 3.09
N MET A 620 22.43 5.16 2.36
CA MET A 620 22.06 3.83 1.86
C MET A 620 22.17 3.75 0.34
N THR A 621 23.26 4.31 -0.17
CA THR A 621 23.51 4.41 -1.61
C THR A 621 25.01 4.36 -1.91
N ASP A 622 25.33 3.87 -3.11
CA ASP A 622 26.68 3.91 -3.69
C ASP A 622 26.95 5.22 -4.44
N GLN A 623 25.97 6.12 -4.54
CA GLN A 623 26.14 7.42 -5.16
C GLN A 623 27.13 8.27 -4.37
N GLY A 624 28.00 8.97 -5.08
CA GLY A 624 28.88 9.99 -4.50
C GLY A 624 28.15 11.33 -4.35
N VAL A 625 28.73 12.23 -3.56
CA VAL A 625 28.31 13.63 -3.46
C VAL A 625 29.48 14.51 -3.81
N GLU A 626 29.25 15.59 -4.56
CA GLU A 626 30.32 16.52 -4.95
C GLU A 626 31.02 17.11 -3.71
N GLY A 627 32.35 17.03 -3.72
CA GLY A 627 33.19 17.52 -2.63
C GLY A 627 33.25 16.61 -1.40
N ASP A 628 32.64 15.42 -1.44
CA ASP A 628 32.61 14.45 -0.33
C ASP A 628 32.17 15.07 1.01
N GLN A 629 31.25 16.03 0.92
CA GLN A 629 30.76 16.78 2.07
C GLN A 629 29.28 17.15 1.88
N LEU A 630 28.53 17.15 2.97
CA LEU A 630 27.16 17.67 3.03
C LEU A 630 27.09 18.84 4.02
N THR A 631 26.19 19.77 3.75
CA THR A 631 25.82 20.84 4.67
C THR A 631 24.47 20.50 5.29
N VAL A 632 24.38 20.57 6.62
CA VAL A 632 23.14 20.43 7.37
C VAL A 632 22.76 21.80 7.87
N ASP A 633 21.69 22.35 7.29
CA ASP A 633 21.06 23.57 7.77
C ASP A 633 20.01 23.24 8.82
N TYR A 634 19.92 24.04 9.86
CA TYR A 634 18.86 23.93 10.86
C TYR A 634 18.40 25.28 11.41
N TRP A 635 17.12 25.36 11.75
CA TRP A 635 16.49 26.54 12.35
C TRP A 635 15.22 26.13 13.09
N ILE A 636 14.66 27.05 13.87
CA ILE A 636 13.41 26.83 14.60
C ILE A 636 12.29 27.60 13.89
N ASN A 637 11.16 26.93 13.69
CA ASN A 637 9.88 27.55 13.32
C ASN A 637 8.81 27.14 14.35
N GLY A 638 7.78 27.93 14.58
CA GLY A 638 6.70 27.51 15.48
C GLY A 638 5.71 28.60 15.81
N VAL A 639 4.75 28.30 16.67
CA VAL A 639 3.72 29.24 17.12
C VAL A 639 3.69 29.30 18.64
N ASN A 640 3.71 30.52 19.17
CA ASN A 640 3.71 30.76 20.61
C ASN A 640 2.29 30.84 21.20
N TYR A 641 2.20 30.99 22.52
CA TYR A 641 0.95 31.02 23.30
C TYR A 641 -0.01 32.18 22.99
N VAL A 642 0.40 33.16 22.18
CA VAL A 642 -0.45 34.28 21.71
C VAL A 642 -0.75 34.18 20.21
N GLY A 643 -0.40 33.07 19.56
CA GLY A 643 -0.67 32.81 18.14
C GLY A 643 0.31 33.50 17.18
N ASN A 644 1.46 33.97 17.66
CA ASN A 644 2.49 34.55 16.79
C ASN A 644 3.44 33.48 16.28
N THR A 645 3.75 33.52 14.99
CA THR A 645 4.80 32.70 14.38
C THR A 645 6.18 33.20 14.78
N ILE A 646 7.05 32.28 15.18
CA ILE A 646 8.45 32.55 15.52
C ILE A 646 9.32 31.76 14.54
N THR A 647 10.29 32.45 13.93
CA THR A 647 11.31 31.81 13.09
C THR A 647 12.68 32.34 13.48
N THR A 648 13.63 31.44 13.76
CA THR A 648 15.01 31.84 14.07
C THR A 648 15.85 31.95 12.82
N GLU A 649 17.01 32.61 12.93
CA GLU A 649 18.03 32.56 11.90
C GLU A 649 18.50 31.12 11.64
N LYS A 650 18.82 30.85 10.38
CA LYS A 650 19.35 29.58 9.93
C LYS A 650 20.81 29.43 10.35
N LYS A 651 21.12 28.28 10.95
CA LYS A 651 22.47 27.84 11.30
C LYS A 651 22.85 26.66 10.41
N SER A 652 24.15 26.43 10.26
CA SER A 652 24.67 25.37 9.40
C SER A 652 25.90 24.73 10.02
N PHE A 653 26.08 23.45 9.76
CA PHE A 653 27.35 22.75 9.95
C PHE A 653 27.57 21.77 8.81
N THR A 654 28.80 21.32 8.64
CA THR A 654 29.16 20.37 7.58
C THR A 654 29.47 19.00 8.14
N ILE A 655 29.12 17.96 7.40
CA ILE A 655 29.48 16.58 7.68
C ILE A 655 30.28 16.00 6.50
N PRO A 656 31.36 15.24 6.76
CA PRO A 656 32.00 14.48 5.69
C PRO A 656 31.01 13.46 5.13
N TYR A 657 31.11 13.14 3.84
CA TYR A 657 30.25 12.17 3.18
C TYR A 657 31.07 11.02 2.61
N LYS A 658 30.57 9.80 2.81
CA LYS A 658 30.98 8.61 2.07
C LYS A 658 29.73 7.81 1.71
N SER A 659 29.76 7.13 0.57
CA SER A 659 28.73 6.15 0.21
C SER A 659 28.64 5.06 1.28
N TRP A 660 27.43 4.60 1.59
CA TRP A 660 27.16 3.62 2.65
C TRP A 660 27.60 4.01 4.08
N MET A 661 27.89 5.29 4.32
CA MET A 661 28.27 5.82 5.64
C MET A 661 27.13 5.72 6.66
N GLN A 662 27.44 5.25 7.86
CA GLN A 662 26.51 5.10 8.98
C GLN A 662 27.22 5.59 10.25
N GLU A 663 26.84 6.77 10.74
CA GLU A 663 27.56 7.43 11.84
C GLU A 663 26.63 8.13 12.83
N THR A 664 26.92 7.99 14.12
CA THR A 664 26.38 8.88 15.15
C THR A 664 27.13 10.20 15.07
N LEU A 665 26.42 11.28 14.75
CA LEU A 665 26.98 12.62 14.69
C LEU A 665 27.00 13.26 16.08
N LYS A 666 27.76 14.35 16.22
CA LYS A 666 27.68 15.18 17.42
C LYS A 666 26.25 15.75 17.53
N PRO A 667 25.59 15.62 18.70
CA PRO A 667 24.30 16.27 18.94
C PRO A 667 24.39 17.79 18.72
N ILE A 668 23.26 18.39 18.34
CA ILE A 668 23.17 19.84 18.26
C ILE A 668 22.57 20.43 19.53
N SER A 669 23.23 21.47 20.04
CA SER A 669 22.73 22.26 21.16
C SER A 669 21.73 23.30 20.66
N ILE A 670 20.47 23.15 21.05
CA ILE A 670 19.39 24.09 20.76
C ILE A 670 19.09 24.92 21.99
N GLN A 671 19.11 26.24 21.86
CA GLN A 671 18.53 27.13 22.85
C GLN A 671 17.02 27.12 22.66
N THR A 672 16.28 26.70 23.68
CA THR A 672 14.82 26.61 23.62
C THR A 672 14.21 28.01 23.57
N PRO A 673 13.12 28.21 22.81
CA PRO A 673 12.38 29.46 22.82
C PRO A 673 11.98 29.90 24.23
N SER A 674 11.98 31.21 24.47
CA SER A 674 11.65 31.80 25.76
C SER A 674 10.15 31.78 26.09
N LEU A 675 9.31 31.65 25.06
CA LEU A 675 7.86 31.73 25.15
C LEU A 675 7.25 30.33 25.01
N GLN A 676 6.20 30.09 25.79
CA GLN A 676 5.30 28.94 25.68
C GLN A 676 4.85 28.80 24.23
N GLY A 677 4.86 27.57 23.70
CA GLY A 677 4.55 27.30 22.30
C GLY A 677 4.97 25.91 21.85
N VAL A 678 4.62 25.57 20.61
CA VAL A 678 5.11 24.37 19.92
C VAL A 678 6.02 24.81 18.78
N TYR A 679 7.22 24.26 18.72
CA TYR A 679 8.25 24.67 17.78
C TYR A 679 8.93 23.47 17.12
N GLN A 680 9.15 23.53 15.82
CA GLN A 680 9.90 22.55 15.04
C GLN A 680 11.33 23.03 14.85
N VAL A 681 12.30 22.23 15.27
CA VAL A 681 13.69 22.32 14.82
C VAL A 681 13.78 21.59 13.48
N ILE A 682 13.87 22.35 12.39
CA ILE A 682 13.85 21.84 11.02
C ILE A 682 15.28 21.60 10.56
N PHE A 683 15.50 20.54 9.79
CA PHE A 683 16.79 20.14 9.21
C PHE A 683 16.69 20.03 7.69
N GLU A 684 17.67 20.57 6.97
CA GLU A 684 17.86 20.35 5.52
C GLU A 684 19.28 19.86 5.24
N VAL A 685 19.41 18.70 4.61
CA VAL A 685 20.71 18.13 4.20
C VAL A 685 20.96 18.44 2.73
N LYS A 686 22.09 19.09 2.41
CA LYS A 686 22.41 19.61 1.07
C LYS A 686 23.81 19.22 0.63
N ASP A 687 23.97 19.05 -0.68
CA ASP A 687 25.31 18.99 -1.28
C ASP A 687 25.88 20.38 -1.60
N ALA A 688 27.12 20.40 -2.11
CA ALA A 688 27.83 21.62 -2.51
C ALA A 688 27.11 22.45 -3.59
N ASN A 689 26.22 21.83 -4.38
CA ASN A 689 25.41 22.50 -5.39
C ASN A 689 24.09 23.06 -4.83
N GLY A 690 23.83 22.83 -3.54
CA GLY A 690 22.59 23.23 -2.88
C GLY A 690 21.40 22.31 -3.15
N LYS A 691 21.62 21.12 -3.76
CA LYS A 691 20.55 20.13 -3.91
C LYS A 691 20.21 19.57 -2.53
N VAL A 692 18.94 19.68 -2.14
CA VAL A 692 18.43 19.07 -0.91
C VAL A 692 18.27 17.58 -1.14
N HIS A 693 18.95 16.78 -0.32
CA HIS A 693 18.85 15.32 -0.34
C HIS A 693 17.82 14.81 0.67
N HIS A 694 17.59 15.54 1.76
CA HIS A 694 16.63 15.14 2.80
C HIS A 694 16.22 16.29 3.70
N ARG A 695 14.97 16.24 4.16
CA ARG A 695 14.40 17.09 5.20
C ARG A 695 13.94 16.26 6.38
N ASN A 696 14.13 16.80 7.57
CA ASN A 696 13.60 16.21 8.81
C ASN A 696 13.26 17.31 9.82
N PHE A 697 12.56 16.98 10.91
CA PHE A 697 12.33 17.90 12.02
C PHE A 697 12.22 17.20 13.37
N PHE A 698 12.44 17.97 14.43
CA PHE A 698 12.23 17.56 15.82
C PHE A 698 11.37 18.62 16.52
N SER A 699 10.33 18.20 17.24
CA SER A 699 9.40 19.13 17.89
C SER A 699 9.77 19.41 19.35
N LEU A 700 9.68 20.67 19.73
CA LEU A 700 9.84 21.19 21.08
C LEU A 700 8.48 21.67 21.55
N ASP A 701 7.98 21.05 22.60
CA ASP A 701 6.82 21.51 23.36
C ASP A 701 7.33 22.32 24.55
N VAL A 702 7.11 23.64 24.53
CA VAL A 702 7.51 24.56 25.60
C VAL A 702 6.23 24.91 26.39
N PRO A 703 5.99 24.31 27.56
CA PRO A 703 4.68 24.36 28.22
C PRO A 703 4.44 25.65 29.02
N PHE A 704 5.47 26.47 29.24
CA PHE A 704 5.38 27.74 29.96
C PHE A 704 6.48 28.72 29.52
N GLY A 705 6.39 29.97 30.00
CA GLY A 705 7.19 31.10 29.54
C GLY A 705 6.28 32.13 28.87
N ARG A 706 6.09 33.29 29.51
CA ARG A 706 5.22 34.35 29.01
C ARG A 706 5.94 35.67 29.08
N ASP A 707 5.72 36.50 28.07
CA ASP A 707 6.15 37.90 28.10
C ASP A 707 5.04 38.72 28.78
N GLU A 708 5.11 38.79 30.10
CA GLU A 708 4.19 39.57 30.92
C GLU A 708 4.43 41.09 30.81
N GLU A 709 5.48 41.54 30.12
CA GLU A 709 5.66 42.96 29.80
C GLU A 709 4.89 43.33 28.54
N ALA A 710 4.93 42.48 27.50
CA ALA A 710 4.26 42.69 26.23
C ALA A 710 2.79 42.26 26.23
N TYR A 711 2.42 41.21 26.98
CA TYR A 711 1.08 40.62 26.91
C TYR A 711 0.40 40.50 28.27
N GLN A 712 -0.92 40.46 28.25
CA GLN A 712 -1.79 40.05 29.35
C GLN A 712 -2.76 39.01 28.81
N VAL A 713 -2.81 37.82 29.40
CA VAL A 713 -3.64 36.71 28.89
C VAL A 713 -4.62 36.24 29.96
N PHE A 714 -5.91 36.27 29.62
CA PHE A 714 -6.97 35.69 30.43
C PHE A 714 -7.46 34.43 29.71
N GLU A 715 -7.22 33.26 30.29
CA GLU A 715 -7.50 31.97 29.65
C GLU A 715 -8.48 31.13 30.46
N VAL A 716 -9.16 30.20 29.79
CA VAL A 716 -10.07 29.22 30.38
C VAL A 716 -9.82 27.86 29.75
N LYS A 717 -9.95 26.75 30.50
CA LYS A 717 -9.85 25.42 29.87
C LYS A 717 -10.99 25.22 28.86
N PRO A 718 -10.82 24.36 27.83
CA PRO A 718 -11.90 24.03 26.90
C PRO A 718 -13.19 23.60 27.59
N THR A 719 -13.10 22.93 28.73
CA THR A 719 -14.25 22.47 29.52
C THR A 719 -14.82 23.48 30.52
N ASP A 720 -14.20 24.64 30.73
CA ASP A 720 -14.59 25.64 31.75
C ASP A 720 -15.65 26.64 31.25
N TRP A 721 -16.57 26.19 30.39
CA TRP A 721 -17.66 27.01 29.87
C TRP A 721 -18.74 27.28 30.94
N LYS A 722 -19.54 28.34 30.73
CA LYS A 722 -20.64 28.74 31.63
C LYS A 722 -22.00 28.34 31.13
N LYS A 723 -22.20 28.32 29.81
CA LYS A 723 -23.42 27.82 29.17
C LYS A 723 -23.07 27.05 27.92
N GLU A 724 -23.86 26.03 27.65
CA GLU A 724 -23.86 25.33 26.38
C GLU A 724 -25.31 25.04 25.99
N ASN A 725 -25.54 24.87 24.69
CA ASN A 725 -26.76 24.26 24.18
C ASN A 725 -26.43 23.62 22.83
N TRP A 726 -26.33 22.29 22.78
CA TRP A 726 -26.05 21.53 21.56
C TRP A 726 -27.17 20.54 21.25
N SER A 727 -27.48 20.38 19.96
CA SER A 727 -28.57 19.50 19.52
C SER A 727 -28.27 18.02 19.67
N ASN A 728 -26.99 17.62 19.78
CA ASN A 728 -26.58 16.21 19.81
C ASN A 728 -25.84 15.83 21.11
N LYS A 729 -24.50 15.91 21.13
CA LYS A 729 -23.66 15.41 22.22
C LYS A 729 -22.51 16.39 22.52
N VAL A 730 -22.18 16.52 23.80
CA VAL A 730 -20.97 17.20 24.30
C VAL A 730 -20.14 16.20 25.08
N TRP A 731 -18.84 16.14 24.83
CA TRP A 731 -17.90 15.29 25.56
C TRP A 731 -16.50 15.92 25.59
N SER A 732 -15.58 15.32 26.33
CA SER A 732 -14.20 15.79 26.45
C SER A 732 -13.23 14.62 26.38
N GLU A 733 -12.04 14.89 25.87
CA GLU A 733 -10.94 13.93 25.79
C GLU A 733 -9.79 14.34 26.71
N MET A 734 -8.99 13.34 27.11
CA MET A 734 -7.74 13.53 27.87
C MET A 734 -7.88 14.51 29.05
N GLU A 735 -8.78 14.19 29.98
CA GLU A 735 -9.05 14.99 31.20
C GLU A 735 -9.44 16.46 30.92
N GLY A 736 -10.12 16.72 29.80
CA GLY A 736 -10.62 18.05 29.44
C GLY A 736 -9.63 18.89 28.63
N ALA A 737 -8.55 18.29 28.14
CA ALA A 737 -7.59 18.95 27.25
C ALA A 737 -8.19 19.28 25.87
N LYS A 738 -9.23 18.55 25.45
CA LYS A 738 -10.07 18.85 24.29
C LYS A 738 -11.54 18.72 24.67
N MET A 739 -12.38 19.60 24.13
CA MET A 739 -13.84 19.54 24.23
C MET A 739 -14.45 19.39 22.85
N ASN A 740 -15.40 18.49 22.72
CA ASN A 740 -16.12 18.18 21.49
C ASN A 740 -17.61 18.45 21.69
N ALA A 741 -18.24 19.05 20.70
CA ALA A 741 -19.69 19.26 20.66
C ALA A 741 -20.23 19.00 19.26
N ALA A 742 -21.22 18.14 19.11
CA ALA A 742 -21.80 17.80 17.82
C ALA A 742 -23.15 18.47 17.58
N GLY A 743 -23.46 18.77 16.31
CA GLY A 743 -24.76 19.31 15.88
C GLY A 743 -24.82 20.83 15.86
N ASN A 744 -26.03 21.38 15.94
CA ASN A 744 -26.25 22.82 16.02
C ASN A 744 -26.22 23.27 17.47
N GLY A 745 -25.54 24.38 17.74
CA GLY A 745 -25.45 24.83 19.12
C GLY A 745 -24.48 25.94 19.38
N TYR A 746 -24.23 26.18 20.65
CA TYR A 746 -23.22 27.13 21.10
C TYR A 746 -22.61 26.72 22.43
N ILE A 747 -21.42 27.25 22.68
CA ILE A 747 -20.78 27.29 23.98
C ILE A 747 -20.46 28.75 24.34
N GLU A 748 -20.57 29.11 25.61
CA GLU A 748 -20.30 30.45 26.12
C GLU A 748 -19.29 30.39 27.27
N TYR A 749 -18.15 31.03 27.06
CA TYR A 749 -17.11 31.22 28.07
C TYR A 749 -17.25 32.60 28.73
N GLU A 750 -16.95 32.67 30.03
CA GLU A 750 -16.79 33.93 30.76
C GLU A 750 -15.32 34.10 31.12
N PHE A 751 -14.72 35.18 30.63
CA PHE A 751 -13.37 35.59 30.99
C PHE A 751 -13.47 36.69 32.03
N THR A 752 -12.66 36.61 33.09
CA THR A 752 -12.59 37.62 34.15
C THR A 752 -11.19 38.21 34.16
N GLY A 753 -11.08 39.54 34.11
CA GLY A 753 -9.79 40.22 34.02
C GLY A 753 -9.91 41.74 33.97
N ASP A 754 -8.84 42.43 34.37
CA ASP A 754 -8.69 43.89 34.28
C ASP A 754 -7.58 44.22 33.25
N PRO A 755 -7.92 44.48 31.98
CA PRO A 755 -6.94 44.69 30.92
C PRO A 755 -6.26 46.06 31.05
N LYS A 756 -4.93 46.07 31.12
CA LYS A 756 -4.12 47.28 31.34
C LYS A 756 -3.28 47.61 30.11
N ARG A 757 -3.05 48.93 29.89
CA ARG A 757 -2.19 49.47 28.82
C ARG A 757 -2.52 48.93 27.41
N ILE A 758 -3.80 48.72 27.11
CA ILE A 758 -4.25 48.07 25.87
C ILE A 758 -3.79 48.84 24.62
N GLU A 759 -2.97 48.18 23.79
CA GLU A 759 -2.72 48.53 22.39
C GLU A 759 -3.69 47.77 21.47
N GLU A 760 -3.74 46.45 21.62
CA GLU A 760 -4.61 45.53 20.90
C GLU A 760 -5.24 44.54 21.89
N ILE A 761 -6.42 44.04 21.58
CA ILE A 761 -7.07 42.97 22.35
C ILE A 761 -7.91 42.09 21.43
N TYR A 762 -7.75 40.77 21.58
CA TYR A 762 -8.41 39.78 20.73
C TYR A 762 -8.72 38.50 21.50
N PHE A 763 -9.72 37.76 21.01
CA PHE A 763 -9.97 36.38 21.39
C PHE A 763 -9.08 35.46 20.55
N LEU A 764 -8.52 34.43 21.18
CA LEU A 764 -7.65 33.44 20.60
C LEU A 764 -8.12 32.04 21.00
N ALA A 765 -8.28 31.14 20.04
CA ALA A 765 -8.55 29.72 20.30
C ALA A 765 -8.10 28.85 19.12
N GLU A 766 -7.87 27.57 19.38
CA GLU A 766 -7.75 26.54 18.35
C GLU A 766 -9.09 25.81 18.26
N LEU A 767 -9.73 25.89 17.09
CA LEU A 767 -11.09 25.40 16.86
C LEU A 767 -11.15 24.55 15.58
N GLY A 768 -11.99 23.52 15.55
CA GLY A 768 -12.31 22.77 14.32
C GLY A 768 -13.79 22.39 14.24
N GLY A 769 -14.30 22.08 13.05
CA GLY A 769 -15.61 21.45 12.90
C GLY A 769 -15.59 20.03 13.50
N LYS A 770 -16.68 19.57 14.12
CA LYS A 770 -16.70 18.29 14.82
C LYS A 770 -18.00 17.54 14.61
N GLN A 771 -17.94 16.55 13.73
CA GLN A 771 -19.06 15.63 13.57
C GLN A 771 -19.13 14.59 14.69
N LEU A 772 -20.30 13.93 14.78
CA LEU A 772 -20.52 12.80 15.69
C LEU A 772 -20.10 11.50 14.99
N PHE A 773 -18.89 11.03 15.30
CA PHE A 773 -18.36 9.78 14.77
C PHE A 773 -19.11 8.56 15.32
N ALA A 774 -18.93 7.42 14.64
CA ALA A 774 -19.59 6.17 15.01
C ALA A 774 -19.25 5.71 16.42
N LYS A 775 -17.97 5.77 16.79
CA LYS A 775 -17.48 5.46 18.14
C LYS A 775 -18.06 6.36 19.24
N ASP A 776 -18.56 7.55 18.87
CA ASP A 776 -19.08 8.53 19.81
C ASP A 776 -20.62 8.41 20.02
N ARG A 777 -21.30 7.53 19.27
CA ARG A 777 -22.74 7.25 19.40
C ARG A 777 -22.99 6.19 20.49
N ASP A 778 -24.19 6.18 21.09
CA ASP A 778 -24.55 5.20 22.13
C ASP A 778 -24.55 3.75 21.60
N GLU A 779 -24.05 2.82 22.42
CA GLU A 779 -23.46 1.49 22.12
C GLU A 779 -24.29 0.42 21.34
N LYS A 780 -25.40 0.75 20.67
CA LYS A 780 -26.33 -0.28 20.14
C LYS A 780 -26.15 -0.73 18.69
N GLU A 781 -25.25 -0.15 17.89
CA GLU A 781 -25.22 -0.42 16.44
C GLU A 781 -23.90 -0.98 15.90
N LEU A 782 -22.96 -1.36 16.75
CA LEU A 782 -21.62 -1.72 16.31
C LEU A 782 -21.43 -3.24 16.29
N GLY A 783 -21.95 -3.91 15.26
CA GLY A 783 -21.64 -5.34 15.00
C GLY A 783 -20.14 -5.59 14.84
N THR A 784 -19.65 -6.77 15.21
CA THR A 784 -18.24 -7.16 15.02
C THR A 784 -17.89 -7.21 13.53
N VAL A 785 -16.81 -6.54 13.12
CA VAL A 785 -16.26 -6.65 11.76
C VAL A 785 -15.13 -7.67 11.80
N GLU A 786 -15.20 -8.69 10.95
CA GLU A 786 -14.10 -9.62 10.75
C GLU A 786 -13.11 -9.00 9.75
N TYR A 787 -12.14 -8.25 10.28
CA TYR A 787 -11.17 -7.48 9.47
C TYR A 787 -10.36 -8.39 8.51
N MET A 788 -10.08 -9.64 8.90
CA MET A 788 -9.35 -10.58 8.04
C MET A 788 -10.16 -11.10 6.83
N LEU A 789 -11.50 -10.98 6.88
CA LEU A 789 -12.42 -11.36 5.80
C LEU A 789 -13.21 -10.13 5.30
N GLY A 790 -12.56 -8.95 5.31
CA GLY A 790 -12.98 -7.67 4.72
C GLY A 790 -14.46 -7.32 4.73
N GLY A 791 -15.07 -7.40 5.91
CA GLY A 791 -16.35 -6.73 6.14
C GLY A 791 -16.24 -5.22 5.94
N LYS A 792 -17.23 -4.60 5.31
CA LYS A 792 -17.32 -3.13 5.23
C LYS A 792 -17.45 -2.55 6.64
N ALA A 793 -16.49 -1.72 7.04
CA ALA A 793 -16.50 -1.02 8.32
C ALA A 793 -16.69 0.49 8.10
N GLU A 794 -17.36 1.15 9.04
CA GLU A 794 -17.37 2.61 9.14
C GLU A 794 -16.00 3.04 9.71
N PRO A 795 -15.21 3.91 9.04
CA PRO A 795 -13.82 4.20 9.44
C PRO A 795 -13.68 4.63 10.91
N SER A 796 -14.61 5.48 11.35
CA SER A 796 -14.62 6.06 12.71
C SER A 796 -15.18 5.12 13.80
N LYS A 797 -15.43 3.85 13.48
CA LYS A 797 -16.02 2.86 14.40
C LYS A 797 -15.03 2.32 15.42
N ASN A 798 -13.76 2.19 15.05
CA ASN A 798 -12.74 1.73 15.97
C ASN A 798 -12.56 2.78 17.08
N LYS A 799 -12.39 2.35 18.34
CA LYS A 799 -12.19 3.25 19.48
C LYS A 799 -10.94 4.11 19.32
N ASN A 800 -9.88 3.51 18.77
CA ASN A 800 -8.61 4.19 18.50
C ASN A 800 -8.68 5.14 17.29
N SER A 801 -9.70 5.01 16.44
CA SER A 801 -9.75 5.74 15.17
C SER A 801 -9.99 7.23 15.37
N TYR A 802 -9.26 8.00 14.58
CA TYR A 802 -9.56 9.38 14.28
C TYR A 802 -9.32 9.60 12.77
N PRO A 803 -10.37 9.57 11.93
CA PRO A 803 -10.19 9.45 10.50
C PRO A 803 -9.29 10.53 9.89
N MET A 804 -8.18 10.10 9.30
CA MET A 804 -7.33 10.93 8.44
C MET A 804 -7.93 11.02 7.03
N SER A 805 -8.66 9.98 6.64
CA SER A 805 -9.16 9.79 5.28
C SER A 805 -10.69 9.87 5.17
N ASP A 806 -11.31 10.78 5.94
CA ASP A 806 -12.76 10.94 5.87
C ASP A 806 -13.22 11.30 4.44
N ALA A 807 -14.28 10.63 4.01
CA ALA A 807 -14.94 10.88 2.73
C ALA A 807 -16.10 11.88 2.90
N ASP A 808 -16.66 11.99 4.11
CA ASP A 808 -17.80 12.83 4.44
C ASP A 808 -17.38 13.95 5.40
N MET A 809 -16.73 14.98 4.84
CA MET A 809 -16.38 16.20 5.57
C MET A 809 -17.64 16.99 5.96
N LYS A 810 -17.73 17.44 7.21
CA LYS A 810 -18.83 18.24 7.80
C LYS A 810 -18.30 19.53 8.42
N PRO A 811 -17.94 20.54 7.61
CA PRO A 811 -17.42 21.80 8.12
C PRO A 811 -18.48 22.52 8.94
N SER A 812 -18.03 23.33 9.90
CA SER A 812 -18.90 24.13 10.76
C SER A 812 -18.98 25.57 10.31
N GLN A 813 -20.18 26.14 10.31
CA GLN A 813 -20.35 27.59 10.20
C GLN A 813 -20.16 28.21 11.58
N LEU A 814 -18.91 28.53 11.92
CA LEU A 814 -18.53 29.14 13.20
C LEU A 814 -19.08 30.57 13.26
N GLY A 815 -19.82 30.88 14.30
CA GLY A 815 -20.18 32.23 14.70
C GLY A 815 -19.56 32.60 16.04
N VAL A 816 -18.90 33.75 16.12
CA VAL A 816 -18.33 34.28 17.36
C VAL A 816 -19.06 35.56 17.77
N SER A 817 -19.58 35.57 18.98
CA SER A 817 -20.25 36.72 19.59
C SER A 817 -19.59 37.09 20.91
N ILE A 818 -19.49 38.38 21.19
CA ILE A 818 -18.94 38.92 22.44
C ILE A 818 -19.99 39.80 23.12
N ASP A 819 -20.34 39.46 24.36
CA ASP A 819 -21.42 40.06 25.14
C ASP A 819 -22.75 40.17 24.37
N GLY A 820 -23.07 39.12 23.60
CA GLY A 820 -24.28 39.04 22.77
C GLY A 820 -24.20 39.79 21.44
N SER A 821 -23.14 40.54 21.18
CA SER A 821 -22.90 41.20 19.89
C SER A 821 -22.16 40.26 18.95
N PHE A 822 -22.76 39.91 17.81
CA PHE A 822 -22.12 39.11 16.77
C PHE A 822 -20.96 39.89 16.14
N LEU A 823 -19.81 39.23 15.98
CA LEU A 823 -18.58 39.85 15.47
C LEU A 823 -18.07 39.21 14.20
N PHE A 824 -18.12 37.89 14.15
CA PHE A 824 -17.34 37.13 13.20
C PHE A 824 -18.06 35.84 12.83
N ALA A 825 -18.06 35.50 11.55
CA ALA A 825 -18.34 34.14 11.11
C ALA A 825 -17.30 33.72 10.09
N GLN A 826 -16.98 32.42 10.14
CA GLN A 826 -16.08 31.77 9.22
C GLN A 826 -16.54 30.32 9.06
N GLU A 827 -16.43 29.80 7.84
CA GLU A 827 -16.49 28.35 7.65
C GLU A 827 -15.23 27.73 8.22
N LEU A 828 -15.41 26.86 9.20
CA LEU A 828 -14.38 26.13 9.89
C LEU A 828 -14.34 24.71 9.33
N PRO A 829 -13.23 24.27 8.70
CA PRO A 829 -13.12 22.89 8.25
C PRO A 829 -13.22 21.93 9.43
N ASP A 830 -13.57 20.67 9.15
CA ASP A 830 -13.50 19.58 10.13
C ASP A 830 -12.12 19.55 10.78
N ASP A 831 -12.11 19.13 12.04
CA ASP A 831 -10.88 18.89 12.76
C ASP A 831 -10.20 17.61 12.24
N PRO A 832 -9.12 17.73 11.45
CA PRO A 832 -8.53 16.55 10.82
C PRO A 832 -7.51 15.92 11.77
N ALA A 833 -7.04 14.72 11.43
CA ALA A 833 -5.86 14.13 12.07
C ALA A 833 -4.72 13.93 11.09
N ASP A 834 -3.55 14.48 11.42
CA ASP A 834 -2.27 14.25 10.75
C ASP A 834 -1.10 14.67 11.65
N HIS A 835 0.12 14.69 11.12
CA HIS A 835 1.33 14.98 11.89
C HIS A 835 1.32 16.33 12.61
N ARG A 836 0.47 17.28 12.18
CA ARG A 836 0.35 18.62 12.78
C ARG A 836 -0.31 18.61 14.15
N GLY A 837 -1.07 17.57 14.50
CA GLY A 837 -1.59 17.35 15.85
C GLY A 837 -0.52 16.86 16.83
N ILE A 838 0.60 17.59 16.92
CA ILE A 838 1.78 17.19 17.71
C ILE A 838 1.43 16.98 19.17
N LEU A 839 0.65 17.88 19.79
CA LEU A 839 0.28 17.73 21.20
C LEU A 839 -0.69 16.57 21.40
N SER A 840 -1.60 16.36 20.44
CA SER A 840 -2.51 15.21 20.43
C SER A 840 -1.77 13.89 20.36
N TRP A 841 -0.59 13.82 19.74
CA TRP A 841 0.28 12.65 19.77
C TRP A 841 1.17 12.59 21.02
N HIS A 842 1.86 13.69 21.32
CA HIS A 842 2.88 13.75 22.37
C HIS A 842 2.32 13.51 23.78
N ARG A 843 1.04 13.83 24.00
CA ARG A 843 0.35 13.60 25.28
C ARG A 843 -0.35 12.25 25.40
N GLN A 844 -0.32 11.40 24.38
CA GLN A 844 -0.95 10.07 24.46
C GLN A 844 -0.35 9.22 25.58
N ASN A 845 -1.20 8.41 26.20
CA ASN A 845 -0.75 7.40 27.14
C ASN A 845 0.01 6.30 26.38
N LYS A 846 1.06 5.76 27.01
CA LYS A 846 1.81 4.62 26.46
C LYS A 846 1.19 3.28 26.90
N ASP A 847 -0.12 3.13 26.69
CA ASP A 847 -0.92 1.98 27.13
C ASP A 847 -1.48 1.15 25.95
N LYS A 848 -1.06 1.45 24.73
CA LYS A 848 -1.51 0.85 23.46
C LYS A 848 -2.98 1.15 23.09
N THR A 849 -3.54 2.21 23.63
CA THR A 849 -4.80 2.81 23.15
C THR A 849 -4.55 4.22 22.58
N LEU A 850 -5.46 4.71 21.74
CA LEU A 850 -5.39 6.06 21.17
C LEU A 850 -6.62 6.88 21.53
N HIS A 851 -6.38 8.13 21.91
CA HIS A 851 -7.39 9.13 22.27
C HIS A 851 -7.33 10.32 21.32
N GLU A 852 -8.05 10.21 20.20
CA GLU A 852 -8.11 11.24 19.15
C GLU A 852 -6.72 11.73 18.69
N ALA A 853 -5.75 10.80 18.61
CA ALA A 853 -4.36 11.10 18.28
C ALA A 853 -4.24 11.75 16.89
N GLY A 854 -3.30 12.69 16.77
CA GLY A 854 -3.11 13.49 15.56
C GLY A 854 -4.20 14.53 15.29
N SER A 855 -5.34 14.52 16.00
CA SER A 855 -6.41 15.49 15.75
C SER A 855 -6.01 16.92 16.13
N TYR A 856 -6.38 17.91 15.34
CA TYR A 856 -6.05 19.31 15.62
C TYR A 856 -7.07 20.28 15.01
N GLY A 857 -6.99 21.56 15.40
CA GLY A 857 -7.86 22.62 14.90
C GLY A 857 -7.11 23.77 14.21
N TYR A 858 -7.85 24.80 13.86
CA TYR A 858 -7.34 25.99 13.17
C TYR A 858 -7.23 27.16 14.15
N LEU A 859 -6.20 27.98 13.96
CA LEU A 859 -5.96 29.18 14.74
C LEU A 859 -7.05 30.23 14.45
N ILE A 860 -7.88 30.53 15.45
CA ILE A 860 -8.91 31.56 15.36
C ILE A 860 -8.52 32.75 16.22
N LYS A 861 -8.34 33.91 15.56
CA LYS A 861 -7.99 35.19 16.18
C LYS A 861 -9.04 36.24 15.82
N VAL A 862 -9.78 36.72 16.81
CA VAL A 862 -10.90 37.66 16.61
C VAL A 862 -10.64 38.96 17.39
N PRO A 863 -10.37 40.10 16.72
CA PRO A 863 -10.10 41.36 17.39
C PRO A 863 -11.37 41.95 18.03
N PHE A 864 -11.22 42.60 19.18
CA PHE A 864 -12.35 43.23 19.87
C PHE A 864 -12.60 44.62 19.30
N THR A 865 -13.88 45.01 19.28
CA THR A 865 -14.28 46.39 18.96
C THR A 865 -14.03 47.32 20.15
N SER A 866 -13.87 48.62 19.89
CA SER A 866 -13.65 49.61 20.95
C SER A 866 -14.75 49.61 22.03
N ASP A 867 -16.00 49.27 21.68
CA ASP A 867 -17.10 49.23 22.64
C ASP A 867 -17.02 48.01 23.56
N GLN A 868 -16.60 46.85 23.04
CA GLN A 868 -16.35 45.66 23.86
C GLN A 868 -15.18 45.88 24.83
N VAL A 869 -14.14 46.60 24.39
CA VAL A 869 -13.03 46.98 25.28
C VAL A 869 -13.52 47.87 26.42
N LYS A 870 -14.44 48.81 26.15
CA LYS A 870 -15.05 49.64 27.21
C LYS A 870 -15.90 48.79 28.16
N THR A 871 -16.69 47.85 27.65
CA THR A 871 -17.50 46.93 28.47
C THR A 871 -16.61 46.10 29.39
N LEU A 872 -15.56 45.47 28.84
CA LEU A 872 -14.61 44.67 29.64
C LEU A 872 -13.95 45.51 30.75
N LYS A 873 -13.52 46.75 30.46
CA LYS A 873 -12.97 47.65 31.49
C LYS A 873 -13.97 48.04 32.57
N LYS A 874 -15.26 48.15 32.22
CA LYS A 874 -16.31 48.54 33.16
C LYS A 874 -16.78 47.39 34.04
N GLU A 875 -16.95 46.21 33.46
CA GLU A 875 -17.56 45.05 34.12
C GLU A 875 -16.50 44.08 34.72
N GLY A 876 -15.24 44.18 34.29
CA GLY A 876 -14.17 43.26 34.67
C GLY A 876 -14.37 41.83 34.15
N LYS A 877 -15.37 41.65 33.28
CA LYS A 877 -15.82 40.37 32.73
C LYS A 877 -16.28 40.56 31.29
N ILE A 878 -16.18 39.50 30.51
CA ILE A 878 -16.65 39.46 29.12
C ILE A 878 -17.03 38.04 28.73
N ARG A 879 -18.10 37.90 27.97
CA ARG A 879 -18.63 36.61 27.53
C ARG A 879 -18.34 36.40 26.07
N VAL A 880 -17.62 35.34 25.74
CA VAL A 880 -17.36 34.91 24.36
C VAL A 880 -18.22 33.69 24.07
N ARG A 881 -19.07 33.78 23.06
CA ARG A 881 -19.89 32.68 22.58
C ARG A 881 -19.37 32.19 21.25
N LEU A 882 -19.13 30.88 21.14
CA LEU A 882 -18.80 30.18 19.92
C LEU A 882 -20.02 29.33 19.52
N ALA A 883 -20.53 29.51 18.32
CA ALA A 883 -21.73 28.83 17.83
C ALA A 883 -21.47 28.11 16.51
N SER A 884 -22.17 27.01 16.26
CA SER A 884 -22.24 26.32 14.97
C SER A 884 -23.70 26.25 14.53
N THR A 885 -23.99 26.72 13.31
CA THR A 885 -25.38 26.94 12.83
C THR A 885 -25.81 26.07 11.66
N ASN A 886 -24.90 25.24 11.12
CA ASN A 886 -25.16 24.32 10.00
C ASN A 886 -25.10 22.84 10.39
N GLY A 887 -24.96 22.54 11.68
CA GLY A 887 -24.94 21.17 12.21
C GLY A 887 -23.55 20.51 12.26
N GLY A 888 -22.49 21.20 11.85
CA GLY A 888 -21.11 20.67 11.82
C GLY A 888 -20.46 20.48 13.20
N GLY A 889 -21.06 20.97 14.29
CA GLY A 889 -20.48 20.88 15.63
C GLY A 889 -19.29 21.82 15.87
N LEU A 890 -18.49 21.56 16.90
CA LEU A 890 -17.28 22.30 17.25
C LEU A 890 -16.35 21.44 18.12
N ALA A 891 -15.08 21.35 17.75
CA ALA A 891 -13.98 20.90 18.58
C ALA A 891 -13.21 22.12 19.09
N ILE A 892 -12.92 22.13 20.39
CA ILE A 892 -12.21 23.21 21.09
C ILE A 892 -10.99 22.61 21.78
N TYR A 893 -9.83 23.08 21.36
CA TYR A 893 -8.54 22.56 21.78
C TYR A 893 -7.97 23.41 22.91
N GLY A 894 -7.30 22.76 23.85
CA GLY A 894 -6.62 23.38 24.97
C GLY A 894 -5.10 23.31 24.80
N LYS A 895 -4.36 23.95 25.72
CA LYS A 895 -2.90 24.09 25.61
C LYS A 895 -2.11 22.78 25.59
N ASP A 896 -2.72 21.67 25.95
CA ASP A 896 -2.09 20.35 26.05
C ASP A 896 -2.64 19.36 25.00
N PHE A 897 -3.44 19.80 24.01
CA PHE A 897 -3.99 18.92 22.98
C PHE A 897 -4.22 19.70 21.68
N GLY A 898 -3.97 19.09 20.52
CA GLY A 898 -4.05 19.74 19.21
C GLY A 898 -2.68 20.15 18.67
N ARG A 899 -2.63 21.31 18.03
CA ARG A 899 -1.45 21.85 17.36
C ARG A 899 -0.79 22.99 18.12
N TYR A 900 -1.57 23.77 18.87
CA TYR A 900 -1.08 25.00 19.50
C TYR A 900 -1.13 24.92 21.03
N ALA A 901 -0.04 25.34 21.68
CA ALA A 901 0.08 25.30 23.14
C ALA A 901 -0.60 26.50 23.82
N PHE A 902 -1.88 26.76 23.56
CA PHE A 902 -2.68 27.74 24.31
C PHE A 902 -4.12 27.27 24.51
N ASN A 903 -4.76 27.77 25.57
CA ASN A 903 -6.19 27.59 25.81
C ASN A 903 -7.02 28.67 25.08
N PRO A 904 -8.35 28.52 24.98
CA PRO A 904 -9.24 29.65 24.69
C PRO A 904 -8.92 30.83 25.60
N SER A 905 -8.60 31.97 24.99
CA SER A 905 -7.97 33.10 25.68
C SER A 905 -8.43 34.45 25.15
N ILE A 906 -8.37 35.45 26.02
CA ILE A 906 -8.36 36.86 25.66
C ILE A 906 -6.93 37.36 25.84
N VAL A 907 -6.33 37.81 24.75
CA VAL A 907 -4.98 38.35 24.74
C VAL A 907 -5.04 39.86 24.62
N VAL A 908 -4.32 40.54 25.49
CA VAL A 908 -4.11 41.99 25.50
C VAL A 908 -2.66 42.26 25.15
N VAL A 909 -2.42 42.98 24.05
CA VAL A 909 -1.11 43.54 23.71
C VAL A 909 -0.95 44.86 24.45
N LYS A 910 0.16 45.05 25.16
CA LYS A 910 0.44 46.23 25.98
C LYS A 910 1.23 47.26 25.18
N LYS A 911 0.86 48.53 25.37
CA LYS A 911 1.57 49.74 24.90
C LYS A 911 2.88 49.99 25.61
#